data_AF-A0ABD3PYI1-F1
#
_entry.id   AF-A0ABD3PYI1-F1
#
_cell.length_a   1.000
_cell.length_b   1.000
_cell.length_c   1.000
_cell.angle_alpha   90.00
_cell.angle_beta   90.00
_cell.angle_gamma   90.00
#
_symmetry.space_group_name_H-M   'P 1'
#
loop_
_entity.id
_entity.type
_entity.pdbx_description
1 polymer ?
#
loop_
_entity_poly.entity_id
_entity_poly.type
_entity_poly.pdbx_seq_one_letter_code
_entity_poly.pdbx_strand_id
1 'polypeptide(L)'
;MPRPFYHRIARARIISDHPLPALNTEIGYPSIRRNLLSALRAAQLNLIVFDVGITTLTNVTAISRIAYDIHEMNEILTASSPDFLNAKRIYDEGKNSPQYDKNGNEMEELLSLKSMGDAAMAGLFNEDPTFVFQMLGMMDFGLSVEEAVLRNAGYANEYITEALNNEATGHLAAQASIVLNVEMYAIHQLWDGVLDCVEINNGFNPDADTTGAINPRQSFDNFIALYVGANQSGGPDFDGDMLYDFAHQAAKLFGTLNPSGEATVNEEVRSYYQSIQQLMSEENYCAREDALQQLWSLANRIVSKMFVPFGANVDLFYEGGGSRDKSRHVCQGCNSTTISVSTVYAEEAQVLSVRKDFSRILTLLQQSYDCLGFSCADVGAYNNSEVAECAGYESTTPMAGFVPVEDVRSLSKLDLDVLAIRELLRFPSATSNAAAQLYYRFGRSALLDDDRFDYDALSLKEMTTATHRKKYSPYYQDFVDYHKSENYADSQIILAFEDNTMPAENRIATIMSWIQYSVIVEYMMAVLGISHQECGLDGIDMDSRSLQDSVKPPVFFWDAFAAFYIGSLEGVDVGGSDDTIDGVMLWNLANKRAVTFNTLNDDFYAIINDEMVDLLFAGQSELDRNNCLNTEKSANQAMHLMLMPIIQNNIWYAIQNQGLPANSTSPNLIIGKVLALSLLPIVSKYDPDAAVVIERNMVNIEGTKPVPDGAQAVADAFYEVLGSVGWGCKYLGEAAGISACQWDTVGMRANGSSYLKLSVTAAVIAVSFISGMLS
;
A
#
# COMPACT_ATOMS: atom_id res chain seq x y z
N MET A 1 12.54 27.14 55.31
CA MET A 1 12.47 28.54 55.78
C MET A 1 12.19 29.46 54.59
N PRO A 2 11.28 30.43 54.69
CA PRO A 2 10.56 30.96 53.52
C PRO A 2 10.60 32.51 53.34
N ARG A 3 10.43 32.95 52.07
CA ARG A 3 9.92 34.27 51.58
C ARG A 3 10.83 35.51 51.90
N PRO A 4 10.60 36.77 51.42
CA PRO A 4 9.30 37.34 50.96
C PRO A 4 9.26 38.60 50.00
N PHE A 5 8.02 39.07 49.72
CA PHE A 5 7.54 40.45 49.34
C PHE A 5 7.63 40.96 47.86
N TYR A 6 6.64 41.66 47.24
CA TYR A 6 5.22 41.97 47.51
C TYR A 6 4.54 42.73 46.31
N HIS A 7 3.21 42.81 46.39
CA HIS A 7 2.18 43.55 45.61
C HIS A 7 2.34 45.05 45.28
N ARG A 8 1.62 45.50 44.22
CA ARG A 8 0.50 46.52 44.18
C ARG A 8 0.03 46.73 42.72
N ILE A 9 -1.20 46.43 42.29
CA ILE A 9 -2.51 47.12 42.39
C ILE A 9 -2.49 48.64 42.09
N ALA A 10 -3.14 49.05 40.99
CA ALA A 10 -3.93 50.29 40.91
C ALA A 10 -5.03 50.21 39.83
N ARG A 11 -6.25 50.58 40.24
CA ARG A 11 -7.52 50.70 39.50
C ARG A 11 -7.61 52.01 38.69
N ALA A 12 -8.63 52.06 37.82
CA ALA A 12 -9.54 53.20 37.47
C ALA A 12 -9.49 53.58 35.98
N ARG A 13 -10.56 54.04 35.29
CA ARG A 13 -12.01 54.20 35.51
C ARG A 13 -12.54 54.81 34.18
N ILE A 14 -13.75 54.44 33.76
CA ILE A 14 -14.51 54.99 32.62
C ILE A 14 -14.84 56.47 32.87
N ILE A 15 -14.58 57.38 31.91
CA ILE A 15 -15.32 58.64 31.65
C ILE A 15 -15.24 58.99 30.15
N SER A 16 -16.40 59.29 29.56
CA SER A 16 -16.65 59.83 28.22
C SER A 16 -16.41 61.34 28.13
N ASP A 17 -16.11 61.87 26.94
CA ASP A 17 -16.72 63.08 26.31
C ASP A 17 -15.78 63.78 25.30
N HIS A 18 -16.11 63.65 24.01
CA HIS A 18 -16.04 64.58 22.85
C HIS A 18 -14.83 65.52 22.55
N PRO A 19 -14.67 66.07 21.32
CA PRO A 19 -15.15 65.65 19.98
C PRO A 19 -14.02 65.62 18.90
N LEU A 20 -14.26 64.87 17.81
CA LEU A 20 -13.47 64.94 16.57
C LEU A 20 -13.82 66.21 15.77
N PRO A 21 -12.85 66.92 15.16
CA PRO A 21 -13.15 68.00 14.25
C PRO A 21 -13.55 67.46 12.87
N ALA A 22 -14.65 67.99 12.35
CA ALA A 22 -15.07 67.81 10.98
C ALA A 22 -14.11 68.53 10.02
N LEU A 23 -13.67 67.82 9.00
CA LEU A 23 -13.24 68.44 7.75
C LEU A 23 -13.81 67.62 6.59
N ASN A 24 -14.89 68.18 6.05
CA ASN A 24 -15.47 67.86 4.77
C ASN A 24 -14.42 67.95 3.68
N THR A 25 -14.15 66.82 3.03
CA THR A 25 -13.87 66.79 1.60
C THR A 25 -14.61 65.60 1.01
N GLU A 26 -15.77 65.89 0.43
CA GLU A 26 -16.44 65.04 -0.55
C GLU A 26 -15.52 64.90 -1.77
N ILE A 27 -14.85 63.75 -1.89
CA ILE A 27 -14.42 63.21 -3.19
C ILE A 27 -14.81 61.74 -3.18
N GLY A 28 -15.78 61.40 -4.02
CA GLY A 28 -16.58 60.20 -3.92
C GLY A 28 -15.90 58.91 -4.36
N TYR A 29 -16.32 57.81 -3.75
CA TYR A 29 -16.58 56.53 -4.43
C TYR A 29 -17.63 55.74 -3.61
N PRO A 30 -18.94 55.92 -3.89
CA PRO A 30 -20.01 55.13 -3.26
C PRO A 30 -19.97 53.63 -3.64
N SER A 31 -19.16 53.27 -4.64
CA SER A 31 -19.02 51.90 -5.15
C SER A 31 -18.16 51.00 -4.25
N ILE A 32 -17.15 51.52 -3.56
CA ILE A 32 -16.23 50.67 -2.77
C ILE A 32 -16.88 50.20 -1.46
N ARG A 33 -17.70 51.04 -0.80
CA ARG A 33 -18.42 50.66 0.42
C ARG A 33 -19.62 49.74 0.15
N ARG A 34 -20.33 49.92 -0.97
CA ARG A 34 -21.36 48.95 -1.38
C ARG A 34 -20.74 47.63 -1.83
N ASN A 35 -19.60 47.66 -2.53
CA ASN A 35 -18.90 46.44 -2.92
C ASN A 35 -18.28 45.70 -1.73
N LEU A 36 -17.78 46.39 -0.69
CA LEU A 36 -17.32 45.72 0.54
C LEU A 36 -18.48 45.16 1.38
N LEU A 37 -19.61 45.88 1.50
CA LEU A 37 -20.78 45.37 2.23
C LEU A 37 -21.60 44.35 1.44
N SER A 38 -21.55 44.36 0.10
CA SER A 38 -22.10 43.31 -0.75
C SER A 38 -21.14 42.13 -0.87
N ALA A 39 -19.82 42.32 -0.81
CA ALA A 39 -18.84 41.24 -0.68
C ALA A 39 -18.89 40.60 0.72
N LEU A 40 -19.09 41.38 1.79
CA LEU A 40 -19.32 40.86 3.15
C LEU A 40 -20.73 40.25 3.33
N ARG A 41 -21.71 40.61 2.49
CA ARG A 41 -23.01 39.92 2.42
C ARG A 41 -23.04 38.74 1.45
N ALA A 42 -22.13 38.69 0.47
CA ALA A 42 -21.90 37.55 -0.42
C ALA A 42 -20.90 36.54 0.15
N ALA A 43 -20.17 36.90 1.22
CA ALA A 43 -19.24 36.04 1.94
C ALA A 43 -19.62 35.92 3.43
N GLN A 44 -20.91 35.79 3.74
CA GLN A 44 -21.27 34.86 4.81
C GLN A 44 -20.99 33.47 4.22
N LEU A 45 -19.77 32.96 4.42
CA LEU A 45 -19.55 31.54 4.14
C LEU A 45 -20.59 30.81 5.00
N ASN A 46 -21.54 30.13 4.35
CA ASN A 46 -22.43 29.19 5.00
C ASN A 46 -21.60 27.97 5.41
N LEU A 47 -20.66 28.17 6.35
CA LEU A 47 -19.90 27.11 6.98
C LEU A 47 -20.86 26.31 7.83
N ILE A 48 -20.79 24.99 7.71
CA ILE A 48 -21.62 24.10 8.51
C ILE A 48 -20.85 23.74 9.76
N VAL A 49 -21.51 23.90 10.90
CA VAL A 49 -21.05 23.39 12.19
C VAL A 49 -21.95 22.21 12.53
N PHE A 50 -21.40 21.01 12.53
CA PHE A 50 -22.08 19.82 13.03
C PHE A 50 -22.04 19.81 14.56
N ASP A 51 -23.07 19.26 15.21
CA ASP A 51 -23.19 19.25 16.68
C ASP A 51 -22.09 18.41 17.37
N VAL A 52 -21.39 17.56 16.61
CA VAL A 52 -20.19 16.82 17.03
C VAL A 52 -18.91 17.68 17.04
N GLY A 53 -19.02 19.00 16.83
CA GLY A 53 -17.90 19.93 16.94
C GLY A 53 -17.00 20.01 15.70
N ILE A 54 -17.54 19.67 14.52
CA ILE A 54 -16.85 19.76 13.23
C ILE A 54 -17.37 20.97 12.46
N THR A 55 -16.46 21.80 11.94
CA THR A 55 -16.82 22.96 11.10
C THR A 55 -16.19 22.82 9.72
N THR A 56 -16.97 22.72 8.65
CA THR A 56 -16.43 22.57 7.27
C THR A 56 -15.88 23.89 6.71
N LEU A 57 -14.98 23.82 5.72
CA LEU A 57 -14.42 24.99 5.02
C LEU A 57 -15.28 25.43 3.81
N THR A 58 -16.07 24.50 3.29
CA THR A 58 -16.96 24.60 2.14
C THR A 58 -18.40 24.30 2.57
N ASN A 59 -19.36 24.58 1.69
CA ASN A 59 -20.76 24.32 1.97
C ASN A 59 -21.12 22.88 1.58
N VAL A 60 -21.44 22.07 2.59
CA VAL A 60 -21.80 20.64 2.41
C VAL A 60 -23.27 20.37 2.76
N THR A 61 -24.11 21.41 2.77
CA THR A 61 -25.49 21.31 3.30
C THR A 61 -26.27 20.31 2.49
N ALA A 62 -26.12 20.38 1.18
CA ALA A 62 -26.84 19.55 0.24
C ALA A 62 -26.50 18.07 0.45
N ILE A 63 -25.21 17.70 0.37
CA ILE A 63 -24.77 16.31 0.49
C ILE A 63 -25.06 15.71 1.88
N SER A 64 -24.92 16.51 2.96
CA SER A 64 -25.22 16.02 4.32
C SER A 64 -26.69 15.59 4.51
N ARG A 65 -27.61 16.11 3.67
CA ARG A 65 -29.04 15.79 3.74
C ARG A 65 -29.38 14.39 3.22
N ILE A 66 -28.43 13.67 2.64
CA ILE A 66 -28.65 12.24 2.32
C ILE A 66 -29.02 11.43 3.57
N ALA A 67 -28.60 11.89 4.76
CA ALA A 67 -29.01 11.32 6.05
C ALA A 67 -30.54 11.28 6.22
N TYR A 68 -31.26 12.30 5.75
CA TYR A 68 -32.73 12.30 5.80
C TYR A 68 -33.36 11.24 4.90
N ASP A 69 -32.73 10.92 3.77
CA ASP A 69 -33.23 9.86 2.88
C ASP A 69 -33.09 8.49 3.58
N ILE A 70 -31.98 8.27 4.29
CA ILE A 70 -31.77 7.05 5.08
C ILE A 70 -32.76 6.98 6.25
N HIS A 71 -32.91 8.07 6.99
CA HIS A 71 -33.85 8.19 8.11
C HIS A 71 -35.26 7.82 7.69
N GLU A 72 -35.79 8.50 6.67
CA GLU A 72 -37.16 8.28 6.19
C GLU A 72 -37.33 6.88 5.63
N MET A 73 -36.34 6.37 4.89
CA MET A 73 -36.39 4.99 4.38
C MET A 73 -36.44 3.99 5.54
N ASN A 74 -35.65 4.17 6.60
CA ASN A 74 -35.69 3.33 7.80
C ASN A 74 -37.05 3.40 8.51
N GLU A 75 -37.62 4.59 8.72
CA GLU A 75 -38.94 4.76 9.32
C GLU A 75 -40.03 4.03 8.52
N ILE A 76 -40.00 4.16 7.19
CA ILE A 76 -40.95 3.50 6.29
C ILE A 76 -40.83 1.97 6.37
N LEU A 77 -39.60 1.44 6.38
CA LEU A 77 -39.35 0.00 6.33
C LEU A 77 -39.58 -0.70 7.68
N THR A 78 -39.47 0.03 8.79
CA THR A 78 -39.66 -0.49 10.14
C THR A 78 -41.06 -0.21 10.72
N ALA A 79 -41.89 0.54 9.99
CA ALA A 79 -43.28 0.79 10.36
C ALA A 79 -44.10 -0.50 10.50
N SER A 80 -45.21 -0.44 11.25
CA SER A 80 -46.13 -1.58 11.40
C SER A 80 -46.75 -2.07 10.09
N SER A 81 -46.75 -1.23 9.06
CA SER A 81 -47.18 -1.55 7.70
C SER A 81 -46.16 -0.92 6.74
N PRO A 82 -45.06 -1.63 6.41
CA PRO A 82 -44.00 -1.07 5.58
C PRO A 82 -44.46 -0.69 4.17
N ASP A 83 -44.00 0.45 3.67
CA ASP A 83 -44.25 0.93 2.30
C ASP A 83 -43.00 0.80 1.43
N PHE A 84 -42.74 -0.42 0.97
CA PHE A 84 -41.56 -0.74 0.16
C PHE A 84 -41.46 0.08 -1.12
N LEU A 85 -42.59 0.51 -1.70
CA LEU A 85 -42.59 1.31 -2.93
C LEU A 85 -42.04 2.71 -2.68
N ASN A 86 -42.48 3.36 -1.59
CA ASN A 86 -41.96 4.66 -1.23
C ASN A 86 -40.49 4.59 -0.76
N ALA A 87 -40.12 3.56 0.00
CA ALA A 87 -38.72 3.31 0.35
C ALA A 87 -37.83 3.16 -0.90
N LYS A 88 -38.29 2.37 -1.88
CA LYS A 88 -37.59 2.21 -3.16
C LYS A 88 -37.47 3.51 -3.95
N ARG A 89 -38.50 4.36 -3.97
CA ARG A 89 -38.41 5.66 -4.63
C ARG A 89 -37.36 6.57 -3.97
N ILE A 90 -37.30 6.59 -2.64
CA ILE A 90 -36.26 7.33 -1.91
C ILE A 90 -34.86 6.81 -2.28
N TYR A 91 -34.70 5.49 -2.34
CA TYR A 91 -33.44 4.88 -2.75
C TYR A 91 -33.03 5.23 -4.19
N ASP A 92 -33.96 5.08 -5.15
CA ASP A 92 -33.71 5.23 -6.58
C ASP A 92 -33.53 6.70 -6.98
N GLU A 93 -34.41 7.59 -6.52
CA GLU A 93 -34.54 8.99 -6.99
C GLU A 93 -34.04 10.02 -5.98
N GLY A 94 -33.81 9.63 -4.72
CA GLY A 94 -33.51 10.56 -3.63
C GLY A 94 -34.72 11.41 -3.24
N LYS A 95 -34.59 12.18 -2.15
CA LYS A 95 -35.64 13.10 -1.72
C LYS A 95 -35.14 14.40 -1.12
N ASN A 96 -34.03 14.37 -0.38
CA ASN A 96 -33.63 15.52 0.45
C ASN A 96 -32.29 16.18 0.04
N SER A 97 -31.50 15.56 -0.84
CA SER A 97 -30.14 16.01 -1.20
C SER A 97 -30.08 16.63 -2.61
N PRO A 98 -30.24 17.97 -2.77
CA PRO A 98 -30.15 18.61 -4.08
C PRO A 98 -28.73 18.55 -4.65
N GLN A 99 -28.62 18.53 -5.98
CA GLN A 99 -27.34 18.66 -6.68
C GLN A 99 -27.25 20.01 -7.37
N TYR A 100 -26.03 20.48 -7.64
CA TYR A 100 -25.79 21.75 -8.30
C TYR A 100 -24.86 21.56 -9.49
N ASP A 101 -25.16 22.24 -10.60
CA ASP A 101 -24.28 22.29 -11.75
C ASP A 101 -23.03 23.15 -11.45
N LYS A 102 -22.06 23.13 -12.37
CA LYS A 102 -20.83 23.94 -12.27
C LYS A 102 -21.06 25.46 -12.17
N ASN A 103 -22.26 25.95 -12.48
CA ASN A 103 -22.62 27.36 -12.35
C ASN A 103 -23.34 27.64 -11.02
N GLY A 104 -23.53 26.63 -10.17
CA GLY A 104 -24.26 26.70 -8.92
C GLY A 104 -25.78 26.66 -9.07
N ASN A 105 -26.31 26.27 -10.24
CA ASN A 105 -27.75 26.08 -10.42
C ASN A 105 -28.17 24.71 -9.91
N GLU A 106 -29.27 24.66 -9.16
CA GLU A 106 -29.85 23.41 -8.70
C GLU A 106 -30.27 22.54 -9.90
N MET A 107 -29.84 21.28 -9.89
CA MET A 107 -30.20 20.28 -10.88
C MET A 107 -31.59 19.69 -10.56
N GLU A 108 -32.30 19.22 -11.60
CA GLU A 108 -33.59 18.53 -11.39
C GLU A 108 -33.41 17.20 -10.65
N GLU A 109 -32.29 16.51 -10.87
CA GLU A 109 -31.98 15.23 -10.25
C GLU A 109 -31.33 15.43 -8.87
N LEU A 110 -31.92 14.81 -7.86
CA LEU A 110 -31.35 14.76 -6.51
C LEU A 110 -30.24 13.70 -6.44
N LEU A 111 -29.32 13.88 -5.51
CA LEU A 111 -28.38 12.83 -5.15
C LEU A 111 -29.18 11.72 -4.46
N SER A 112 -29.09 10.49 -4.97
CA SER A 112 -29.75 9.33 -4.41
C SER A 112 -28.74 8.29 -3.93
N LEU A 113 -29.20 7.40 -3.04
CA LEU A 113 -28.37 6.29 -2.58
C LEU A 113 -28.00 5.38 -3.76
N LYS A 114 -28.93 5.14 -4.68
CA LYS A 114 -28.65 4.40 -5.91
C LYS A 114 -27.59 5.08 -6.78
N SER A 115 -27.66 6.41 -6.97
CA SER A 115 -26.69 7.13 -7.80
C SER A 115 -25.27 7.07 -7.24
N MET A 116 -25.11 7.00 -5.91
CA MET A 116 -23.81 6.76 -5.27
C MET A 116 -23.22 5.40 -5.67
N GLY A 117 -24.04 4.35 -5.72
CA GLY A 117 -23.62 3.02 -6.20
C GLY A 117 -23.41 2.97 -7.72
N ASP A 118 -24.20 3.72 -8.49
CA ASP A 118 -24.04 3.81 -9.94
C ASP A 118 -22.73 4.50 -10.33
N ALA A 119 -22.19 5.38 -9.48
CA ALA A 119 -20.91 6.04 -9.70
C ALA A 119 -19.75 5.05 -9.84
N ALA A 120 -19.76 3.95 -9.07
CA ALA A 120 -18.80 2.85 -9.21
C ALA A 120 -18.85 2.24 -10.63
N MET A 121 -20.05 1.94 -11.12
CA MET A 121 -20.26 1.37 -12.47
C MET A 121 -19.89 2.35 -13.59
N ALA A 122 -19.98 3.65 -13.32
CA ALA A 122 -19.52 4.70 -14.24
C ALA A 122 -17.98 4.85 -14.25
N GLY A 123 -17.26 4.10 -13.42
CA GLY A 123 -15.81 4.11 -13.32
C GLY A 123 -15.24 5.22 -12.45
N LEU A 124 -16.07 5.91 -11.66
CA LEU A 124 -15.63 7.03 -10.82
C LEU A 124 -14.61 6.60 -9.75
N PHE A 125 -14.70 5.35 -9.28
CA PHE A 125 -13.86 4.82 -8.21
C PHE A 125 -12.64 4.04 -8.73
N ASN A 126 -12.40 3.98 -10.04
CA ASN A 126 -11.36 3.11 -10.63
C ASN A 126 -9.93 3.45 -10.18
N GLU A 127 -9.71 4.63 -9.61
CA GLU A 127 -8.43 5.11 -9.08
C GLU A 127 -8.36 5.04 -7.54
N ASP A 128 -9.47 4.68 -6.88
CA ASP A 128 -9.57 4.64 -5.42
C ASP A 128 -8.98 3.30 -4.91
N PRO A 129 -7.92 3.32 -4.07
CA PRO A 129 -7.30 2.10 -3.59
C PRO A 129 -8.29 1.14 -2.92
N THR A 130 -9.18 1.66 -2.09
CA THR A 130 -10.19 0.88 -1.37
C THR A 130 -11.15 0.17 -2.32
N PHE A 131 -11.63 0.86 -3.35
CA PHE A 131 -12.53 0.25 -4.32
C PHE A 131 -11.79 -0.80 -5.16
N VAL A 132 -10.59 -0.49 -5.62
CA VAL A 132 -9.73 -1.41 -6.39
C VAL A 132 -9.50 -2.72 -5.62
N PHE A 133 -9.11 -2.63 -4.36
CA PHE A 133 -8.87 -3.82 -3.54
C PHE A 133 -10.16 -4.59 -3.27
N GLN A 134 -11.30 -3.91 -3.09
CA GLN A 134 -12.60 -4.60 -3.00
C GLN A 134 -12.93 -5.39 -4.26
N MET A 135 -12.70 -4.81 -5.44
CA MET A 135 -12.99 -5.48 -6.71
C MET A 135 -12.10 -6.69 -6.95
N LEU A 136 -10.82 -6.62 -6.55
CA LEU A 136 -9.92 -7.78 -6.54
C LEU A 136 -10.38 -8.84 -5.55
N GLY A 137 -10.82 -8.41 -4.36
CA GLY A 137 -11.48 -9.22 -3.36
C GLY A 137 -12.64 -10.06 -3.89
N MET A 138 -13.43 -9.48 -4.78
CA MET A 138 -14.64 -10.10 -5.34
C MET A 138 -14.41 -10.79 -6.69
N MET A 139 -13.17 -10.78 -7.20
CA MET A 139 -12.86 -11.30 -8.53
C MET A 139 -12.83 -12.83 -8.52
N ASP A 140 -13.65 -13.45 -9.38
CA ASP A 140 -13.56 -14.90 -9.62
C ASP A 140 -12.21 -15.26 -10.28
N PHE A 141 -11.67 -16.43 -9.93
CA PHE A 141 -10.43 -16.93 -10.50
C PHE A 141 -10.49 -16.98 -12.04
N GLY A 142 -9.47 -16.40 -12.69
CA GLY A 142 -9.32 -16.41 -14.14
C GLY A 142 -10.06 -15.29 -14.88
N LEU A 143 -10.77 -14.39 -14.18
CA LEU A 143 -11.28 -13.16 -14.79
C LEU A 143 -10.18 -12.12 -14.95
N SER A 144 -10.31 -11.30 -16.00
CA SER A 144 -9.56 -10.05 -16.08
C SER A 144 -10.12 -9.01 -15.10
N VAL A 145 -9.30 -8.02 -14.73
CA VAL A 145 -9.72 -6.91 -13.85
C VAL A 145 -10.92 -6.16 -14.44
N GLU A 146 -10.92 -5.92 -15.75
CA GLU A 146 -12.02 -5.25 -16.44
C GLU A 146 -13.33 -6.05 -16.32
N GLU A 147 -13.28 -7.38 -16.51
CA GLU A 147 -14.44 -8.25 -16.33
C GLU A 147 -14.92 -8.29 -14.87
N ALA A 148 -14.00 -8.27 -13.91
CA ALA A 148 -14.33 -8.25 -12.50
C ALA A 148 -15.07 -6.96 -12.12
N VAL A 149 -14.55 -5.79 -12.53
CA VAL A 149 -15.21 -4.49 -12.32
C VAL A 149 -16.58 -4.46 -12.99
N LEU A 150 -16.70 -4.89 -14.25
CA LEU A 150 -17.97 -4.91 -14.97
C LEU A 150 -19.05 -5.78 -14.29
N ARG A 151 -18.64 -6.88 -13.63
CA ARG A 151 -19.55 -7.78 -12.92
C ARG A 151 -19.90 -7.28 -11.53
N ASN A 152 -18.91 -6.76 -10.81
CA ASN A 152 -19.01 -6.57 -9.37
C ASN A 152 -19.20 -5.12 -8.94
N ALA A 153 -18.90 -4.12 -9.77
CA ALA A 153 -19.01 -2.70 -9.36
C ALA A 153 -20.44 -2.30 -8.95
N GLY A 154 -21.46 -3.00 -9.46
CA GLY A 154 -22.86 -2.79 -9.09
C GLY A 154 -23.34 -3.52 -7.83
N TYR A 155 -22.45 -4.18 -7.08
CA TYR A 155 -22.81 -5.08 -5.96
C TYR A 155 -23.77 -4.45 -4.96
N ALA A 156 -23.52 -3.19 -4.59
CA ALA A 156 -24.31 -2.47 -3.60
C ALA A 156 -25.76 -2.27 -4.07
N ASN A 157 -25.92 -1.81 -5.32
CA ASN A 157 -27.21 -1.59 -5.94
C ASN A 157 -27.99 -2.88 -6.20
N GLU A 158 -27.30 -3.94 -6.64
CA GLU A 158 -27.90 -5.27 -6.81
C GLU A 158 -28.47 -5.78 -5.48
N TYR A 159 -27.66 -5.72 -4.43
CA TYR A 159 -28.03 -6.23 -3.12
C TYR A 159 -29.19 -5.43 -2.48
N ILE A 160 -29.11 -4.11 -2.46
CA ILE A 160 -30.16 -3.27 -1.82
C ILE A 160 -31.47 -3.37 -2.60
N THR A 161 -31.40 -3.44 -3.94
CA THR A 161 -32.59 -3.66 -4.75
C THR A 161 -33.22 -5.01 -4.45
N GLU A 162 -32.43 -6.07 -4.29
CA GLU A 162 -32.91 -7.39 -3.85
C GLU A 162 -33.61 -7.29 -2.49
N ALA A 163 -32.98 -6.62 -1.52
CA ALA A 163 -33.54 -6.43 -0.18
C ALA A 163 -34.88 -5.68 -0.21
N LEU A 164 -34.97 -4.58 -0.96
CA LEU A 164 -36.19 -3.77 -1.09
C LEU A 164 -37.35 -4.50 -1.80
N ASN A 165 -37.04 -5.51 -2.62
CA ASN A 165 -38.05 -6.33 -3.30
C ASN A 165 -38.52 -7.53 -2.45
N ASN A 166 -37.99 -7.71 -1.24
CA ASN A 166 -38.30 -8.85 -0.37
C ASN A 166 -38.73 -8.39 1.03
N GLU A 167 -39.99 -8.64 1.38
CA GLU A 167 -40.58 -8.22 2.67
C GLU A 167 -39.82 -8.78 3.90
N ALA A 168 -39.16 -9.94 3.77
CA ALA A 168 -38.41 -10.55 4.87
C ALA A 168 -37.10 -9.80 5.18
N THR A 169 -36.50 -9.15 4.18
CA THR A 169 -35.17 -8.54 4.26
C THR A 169 -35.17 -7.04 4.04
N GLY A 170 -36.27 -6.45 3.56
CA GLY A 170 -36.30 -5.04 3.18
C GLY A 170 -36.06 -4.08 4.34
N HIS A 171 -36.32 -4.47 5.59
CA HIS A 171 -35.92 -3.70 6.78
C HIS A 171 -34.40 -3.49 6.91
N LEU A 172 -33.58 -4.21 6.14
CA LEU A 172 -32.12 -4.05 6.10
C LEU A 172 -31.65 -3.02 5.08
N ALA A 173 -32.51 -2.60 4.15
CA ALA A 173 -32.09 -1.77 3.01
C ALA A 173 -31.49 -0.43 3.43
N ALA A 174 -32.03 0.19 4.48
CA ALA A 174 -31.50 1.46 5.00
C ALA A 174 -30.08 1.30 5.57
N GLN A 175 -29.88 0.33 6.45
CA GLN A 175 -28.55 0.04 7.00
C GLN A 175 -27.57 -0.42 5.91
N ALA A 176 -28.03 -1.23 4.96
CA ALA A 176 -27.20 -1.66 3.83
C ALA A 176 -26.78 -0.50 2.93
N SER A 177 -27.63 0.51 2.77
CA SER A 177 -27.28 1.72 2.01
C SER A 177 -26.18 2.54 2.68
N ILE A 178 -26.15 2.58 4.03
CA ILE A 178 -25.04 3.21 4.78
C ILE A 178 -23.73 2.46 4.50
N VAL A 179 -23.76 1.14 4.65
CA VAL A 179 -22.59 0.25 4.61
C VAL A 179 -22.04 0.06 3.18
N LEU A 180 -22.89 -0.03 2.16
CA LEU A 180 -22.45 -0.42 0.81
C LEU A 180 -22.40 0.75 -0.18
N ASN A 181 -23.25 1.77 -0.02
CA ASN A 181 -23.28 2.93 -0.91
C ASN A 181 -22.56 4.12 -0.30
N VAL A 182 -23.03 4.56 0.87
CA VAL A 182 -22.52 5.79 1.51
C VAL A 182 -21.07 5.63 1.93
N GLU A 183 -20.68 4.51 2.54
CA GLU A 183 -19.30 4.28 2.95
C GLU A 183 -18.32 4.39 1.77
N MET A 184 -18.53 3.62 0.71
CA MET A 184 -17.66 3.63 -0.45
C MET A 184 -17.63 5.01 -1.12
N TYR A 185 -18.79 5.68 -1.20
CA TYR A 185 -18.86 7.03 -1.75
C TYR A 185 -18.15 8.06 -0.86
N ALA A 186 -18.22 7.93 0.47
CA ALA A 186 -17.49 8.79 1.40
C ALA A 186 -15.96 8.56 1.31
N ILE A 187 -15.53 7.30 1.21
CA ILE A 187 -14.12 6.95 0.99
C ILE A 187 -13.64 7.48 -0.36
N HIS A 188 -14.46 7.39 -1.41
CA HIS A 188 -14.18 8.02 -2.69
C HIS A 188 -13.95 9.53 -2.54
N GLN A 189 -14.83 10.26 -1.86
CA GLN A 189 -14.64 11.71 -1.63
C GLN A 189 -13.33 12.03 -0.88
N LEU A 190 -12.89 11.14 0.01
CA LEU A 190 -11.62 11.26 0.70
C LEU A 190 -10.43 11.06 -0.25
N TRP A 191 -10.47 10.03 -1.09
CA TRP A 191 -9.43 9.77 -2.09
C TRP A 191 -9.37 10.83 -3.19
N ASP A 192 -10.53 11.29 -3.65
CA ASP A 192 -10.69 12.37 -4.62
C ASP A 192 -10.01 13.66 -4.11
N GLY A 193 -10.16 13.99 -2.81
CA GLY A 193 -9.44 15.10 -2.20
C GLY A 193 -7.92 14.96 -2.23
N VAL A 194 -7.38 13.74 -2.04
CA VAL A 194 -5.94 13.47 -2.15
C VAL A 194 -5.49 13.58 -3.61
N LEU A 195 -6.23 12.96 -4.55
CA LEU A 195 -5.89 12.93 -5.97
C LEU A 195 -5.99 14.33 -6.61
N ASP A 196 -6.95 15.14 -6.21
CA ASP A 196 -7.03 16.55 -6.59
C ASP A 196 -5.77 17.32 -6.17
N CYS A 197 -5.26 17.06 -4.95
CA CYS A 197 -3.99 17.63 -4.53
C CYS A 197 -2.80 17.09 -5.35
N VAL A 198 -2.82 15.83 -5.79
CA VAL A 198 -1.79 15.28 -6.69
C VAL A 198 -1.79 16.02 -8.02
N GLU A 199 -2.96 16.27 -8.63
CA GLU A 199 -3.05 17.03 -9.88
C GLU A 199 -2.49 18.45 -9.72
N ILE A 200 -2.80 19.13 -8.62
CA ILE A 200 -2.22 20.45 -8.30
C ILE A 200 -0.70 20.35 -8.13
N ASN A 201 -0.21 19.32 -7.44
CA ASN A 201 1.23 19.07 -7.27
C ASN A 201 1.94 18.85 -8.61
N ASN A 202 1.25 18.20 -9.56
CA ASN A 202 1.71 17.94 -10.92
C ASN A 202 1.55 19.14 -11.87
N GLY A 203 1.16 20.32 -11.34
CA GLY A 203 1.15 21.58 -12.06
C GLY A 203 -0.21 22.03 -12.57
N PHE A 204 -1.30 21.36 -12.19
CA PHE A 204 -2.65 21.87 -12.42
C PHE A 204 -2.85 23.22 -11.70
N ASN A 205 -3.41 24.20 -12.41
CA ASN A 205 -3.68 25.52 -11.85
C ASN A 205 -5.16 25.66 -11.47
N PRO A 206 -5.53 25.57 -10.17
CA PRO A 206 -6.92 25.67 -9.73
C PRO A 206 -7.55 27.04 -10.03
N ASP A 207 -6.76 28.12 -10.07
CA ASP A 207 -7.29 29.47 -10.38
C ASP A 207 -7.75 29.60 -11.85
N ALA A 208 -7.24 28.73 -12.73
CA ALA A 208 -7.63 28.68 -14.13
C ALA A 208 -8.82 27.75 -14.39
N ASP A 209 -9.18 26.90 -13.42
CA ASP A 209 -10.31 26.00 -13.55
C ASP A 209 -11.63 26.74 -13.30
N THR A 210 -12.48 26.76 -14.32
CA THR A 210 -13.82 27.34 -14.25
C THR A 210 -14.91 26.28 -14.09
N THR A 211 -14.53 25.00 -14.10
CA THR A 211 -15.45 23.87 -13.93
C THR A 211 -15.62 23.49 -12.47
N GLY A 212 -14.62 23.77 -11.62
CA GLY A 212 -14.60 23.32 -10.23
C GLY A 212 -14.40 21.82 -10.13
N ALA A 213 -13.83 21.19 -11.16
CA ALA A 213 -13.64 19.75 -11.22
C ALA A 213 -12.57 19.25 -10.26
N ILE A 214 -11.57 20.10 -9.96
CA ILE A 214 -10.53 19.82 -8.97
C ILE A 214 -10.73 20.79 -7.81
N ASN A 215 -11.20 20.28 -6.68
CA ASN A 215 -11.46 21.04 -5.47
C ASN A 215 -11.25 20.18 -4.21
N PRO A 216 -9.98 20.01 -3.77
CA PRO A 216 -9.66 19.13 -2.65
C PRO A 216 -10.45 19.47 -1.38
N ARG A 217 -10.68 20.75 -1.10
CA ARG A 217 -11.43 21.21 0.08
C ARG A 217 -12.88 20.73 0.05
N GLN A 218 -13.51 20.76 -1.11
CA GLN A 218 -14.88 20.30 -1.25
C GLN A 218 -14.95 18.78 -1.07
N SER A 219 -14.01 18.02 -1.66
CA SER A 219 -14.00 16.55 -1.56
C SER A 219 -13.76 16.08 -0.11
N PHE A 220 -12.78 16.65 0.60
CA PHE A 220 -12.58 16.35 2.03
C PHE A 220 -13.77 16.73 2.91
N ASP A 221 -14.38 17.90 2.69
CA ASP A 221 -15.54 18.32 3.45
C ASP A 221 -16.79 17.47 3.10
N ASN A 222 -16.95 17.04 1.85
CA ASN A 222 -18.00 16.12 1.43
C ASN A 222 -17.86 14.78 2.14
N PHE A 223 -16.63 14.25 2.26
CA PHE A 223 -16.36 13.06 3.05
C PHE A 223 -16.91 13.20 4.48
N ILE A 224 -16.54 14.26 5.21
CA ILE A 224 -16.97 14.38 6.62
C ILE A 224 -18.49 14.59 6.73
N ALA A 225 -19.10 15.25 5.73
CA ALA A 225 -20.54 15.45 5.67
C ALA A 225 -21.31 14.14 5.49
N LEU A 226 -20.77 13.21 4.69
CA LEU A 226 -21.30 11.86 4.52
C LEU A 226 -21.02 10.98 5.74
N TYR A 227 -19.88 11.15 6.39
CA TYR A 227 -19.56 10.42 7.61
C TYR A 227 -20.49 10.80 8.77
N VAL A 228 -20.65 12.11 9.02
CA VAL A 228 -21.45 12.63 10.14
C VAL A 228 -22.94 12.61 9.82
N GLY A 229 -23.34 13.12 8.66
CA GLY A 229 -24.75 13.29 8.30
C GLY A 229 -25.42 14.52 8.90
N ALA A 230 -26.48 14.98 8.24
CA ALA A 230 -27.40 15.94 8.86
C ALA A 230 -28.09 15.29 10.09
N ASN A 231 -28.47 16.11 11.07
CA ASN A 231 -29.12 15.72 12.32
C ASN A 231 -28.31 14.86 13.31
N GLN A 232 -27.04 14.55 13.03
CA GLN A 232 -26.19 13.91 14.02
C GLN A 232 -26.09 14.79 15.27
N SER A 233 -26.60 14.27 16.38
CA SER A 233 -26.52 14.92 17.68
C SER A 233 -25.17 14.66 18.35
N GLY A 234 -24.74 15.61 19.18
CA GLY A 234 -23.58 15.45 20.05
C GLY A 234 -23.92 14.71 21.35
N GLY A 235 -22.92 14.57 22.23
CA GLY A 235 -23.10 13.91 23.52
C GLY A 235 -24.15 14.58 24.42
N PRO A 236 -24.89 13.80 25.22
CA PRO A 236 -24.62 12.39 25.56
C PRO A 236 -25.32 11.34 24.69
N ASP A 237 -26.24 11.74 23.81
CA ASP A 237 -27.11 10.79 23.10
C ASP A 237 -26.43 10.21 21.84
N PHE A 238 -25.64 11.05 21.14
CA PHE A 238 -24.88 10.70 19.93
C PHE A 238 -25.72 9.93 18.89
N ASP A 239 -26.96 10.36 18.69
CA ASP A 239 -27.96 9.79 17.79
C ASP A 239 -27.89 10.42 16.39
N GLY A 240 -28.07 9.61 15.34
CA GLY A 240 -28.01 10.01 13.94
C GLY A 240 -28.36 8.86 12.99
N ASP A 241 -28.22 9.09 11.67
CA ASP A 241 -28.66 8.12 10.64
C ASP A 241 -27.54 7.67 9.68
N MET A 242 -26.28 8.06 9.95
CA MET A 242 -25.14 7.89 9.04
C MET A 242 -23.98 7.09 9.70
N LEU A 243 -22.81 7.08 9.05
CA LEU A 243 -21.64 6.29 9.46
C LEU A 243 -21.16 6.60 10.88
N TYR A 244 -21.27 7.85 11.32
CA TYR A 244 -20.92 8.27 12.68
C TYR A 244 -21.80 7.57 13.73
N ASP A 245 -23.12 7.53 13.54
CA ASP A 245 -24.01 6.78 14.44
C ASP A 245 -23.80 5.27 14.30
N PHE A 246 -23.58 4.75 13.09
CA PHE A 246 -23.26 3.32 12.89
C PHE A 246 -22.03 2.88 13.69
N ALA A 247 -20.95 3.67 13.63
CA ALA A 247 -19.75 3.45 14.44
C ALA A 247 -20.04 3.57 15.94
N HIS A 248 -20.91 4.50 16.33
CA HIS A 248 -21.31 4.69 17.72
C HIS A 248 -22.13 3.54 18.29
N GLN A 249 -23.07 3.00 17.50
CA GLN A 249 -23.83 1.79 17.84
C GLN A 249 -22.90 0.57 18.00
N ALA A 250 -21.91 0.41 17.11
CA ALA A 250 -20.91 -0.64 17.24
C ALA A 250 -20.11 -0.47 18.55
N ALA A 251 -19.59 0.72 18.84
CA ALA A 251 -18.80 0.97 20.04
C ALA A 251 -19.57 0.69 21.35
N LYS A 252 -20.88 0.99 21.39
CA LYS A 252 -21.76 0.64 22.52
C LYS A 252 -21.79 -0.87 22.80
N LEU A 253 -21.76 -1.70 21.76
CA LEU A 253 -21.82 -3.15 21.87
C LEU A 253 -20.46 -3.79 22.22
N PHE A 254 -19.37 -3.15 21.81
CA PHE A 254 -18.00 -3.66 21.97
C PHE A 254 -17.20 -3.00 23.10
N GLY A 255 -17.80 -2.03 23.79
CA GLY A 255 -17.17 -1.35 24.93
C GLY A 255 -16.04 -0.40 24.55
N THR A 256 -16.06 0.15 23.33
CA THR A 256 -15.01 1.06 22.80
C THR A 256 -15.43 2.54 22.86
N LEU A 257 -16.21 2.89 23.88
CA LEU A 257 -16.60 4.28 24.16
C LEU A 257 -15.54 5.01 24.99
N ASN A 258 -15.26 6.26 24.63
CA ASN A 258 -14.38 7.13 25.40
C ASN A 258 -15.08 7.65 26.69
N PRO A 259 -14.37 8.37 27.59
CA PRO A 259 -14.96 8.87 28.83
C PRO A 259 -16.14 9.85 28.67
N SER A 260 -16.29 10.49 27.51
CA SER A 260 -17.46 11.34 27.19
C SER A 260 -18.65 10.55 26.63
N GLY A 261 -18.50 9.25 26.42
CA GLY A 261 -19.51 8.38 25.82
C GLY A 261 -19.55 8.44 24.29
N GLU A 262 -18.58 9.07 23.62
CA GLU A 262 -18.42 9.04 22.15
C GLU A 262 -17.71 7.74 21.77
N ALA A 263 -17.95 7.20 20.57
CA ALA A 263 -17.10 6.12 20.06
C ALA A 263 -15.67 6.60 19.87
N THR A 264 -14.69 5.81 20.29
CA THR A 264 -13.26 6.18 20.17
C THR A 264 -12.88 6.41 18.71
N VAL A 265 -13.39 5.58 17.79
CA VAL A 265 -13.15 5.74 16.34
C VAL A 265 -13.72 7.05 15.77
N ASN A 266 -14.85 7.52 16.28
CA ASN A 266 -15.43 8.80 15.85
C ASN A 266 -14.58 9.99 16.30
N GLU A 267 -14.07 9.93 17.53
CA GLU A 267 -13.13 10.92 18.07
C GLU A 267 -11.86 10.99 17.22
N GLU A 268 -11.32 9.83 16.82
CA GLU A 268 -10.13 9.73 15.98
C GLU A 268 -10.37 10.25 14.55
N VAL A 269 -11.44 9.83 13.87
CA VAL A 269 -11.79 10.34 12.53
C VAL A 269 -11.97 11.85 12.56
N ARG A 270 -12.64 12.37 13.59
CA ARG A 270 -12.79 13.82 13.80
C ARG A 270 -11.44 14.51 13.98
N SER A 271 -10.53 13.93 14.76
CA SER A 271 -9.18 14.46 14.98
C SER A 271 -8.37 14.49 13.68
N TYR A 272 -8.36 13.39 12.91
CA TYR A 272 -7.63 13.32 11.64
C TYR A 272 -8.18 14.32 10.62
N TYR A 273 -9.51 14.43 10.53
CA TYR A 273 -10.13 15.42 9.66
C TYR A 273 -9.76 16.85 10.07
N GLN A 274 -9.74 17.18 11.37
CA GLN A 274 -9.29 18.49 11.84
C GLN A 274 -7.84 18.80 11.45
N SER A 275 -6.95 17.80 11.45
CA SER A 275 -5.59 17.93 10.93
C SER A 275 -5.57 18.19 9.41
N ILE A 276 -6.41 17.49 8.62
CA ILE A 276 -6.60 17.79 7.20
C ILE A 276 -7.05 19.24 7.01
N GLN A 277 -8.03 19.72 7.79
CA GLN A 277 -8.51 21.10 7.70
C GLN A 277 -7.43 22.13 8.02
N GLN A 278 -6.58 21.83 9.00
CA GLN A 278 -5.44 22.68 9.33
C GLN A 278 -4.49 22.78 8.12
N LEU A 279 -4.12 21.64 7.51
CA LEU A 279 -3.28 21.61 6.31
C LEU A 279 -3.92 22.39 5.15
N MET A 280 -5.22 22.15 4.89
CA MET A 280 -5.96 22.83 3.83
C MET A 280 -6.08 24.34 4.04
N SER A 281 -5.91 24.82 5.27
CA SER A 281 -5.95 26.25 5.60
C SER A 281 -4.63 26.97 5.29
N GLU A 282 -3.55 26.23 5.02
CA GLU A 282 -2.24 26.78 4.67
C GLU A 282 -2.18 27.20 3.19
N GLU A 283 -1.34 28.19 2.87
CA GLU A 283 -1.14 28.61 1.48
C GLU A 283 -0.41 27.52 0.68
N ASN A 284 -0.87 27.27 -0.55
CA ASN A 284 -0.27 26.32 -1.48
C ASN A 284 -0.11 24.90 -0.92
N TYR A 285 -0.99 24.46 -0.01
CA TYR A 285 -0.85 23.18 0.68
C TYR A 285 -0.68 21.98 -0.28
N CYS A 286 -1.49 21.85 -1.34
CA CYS A 286 -1.29 20.76 -2.32
C CYS A 286 0.02 20.85 -3.13
N ALA A 287 0.62 22.04 -3.25
CA ALA A 287 1.87 22.20 -4.01
C ALA A 287 3.11 21.72 -3.23
N ARG A 288 2.99 21.47 -1.92
CA ARG A 288 4.11 21.01 -1.10
C ARG A 288 4.06 19.50 -0.91
N GLU A 289 5.19 18.83 -1.11
CA GLU A 289 5.30 17.37 -1.00
C GLU A 289 5.06 16.88 0.44
N ASP A 290 5.49 17.62 1.46
CA ASP A 290 5.28 17.28 2.88
C ASP A 290 3.80 17.33 3.27
N ALA A 291 3.05 18.30 2.75
CA ALA A 291 1.61 18.39 3.00
C ALA A 291 0.84 17.28 2.25
N LEU A 292 1.24 16.95 1.02
CA LEU A 292 0.65 15.83 0.28
C LEU A 292 0.90 14.49 0.98
N GLN A 293 2.12 14.26 1.51
CA GLN A 293 2.44 13.08 2.32
C GLN A 293 1.54 12.99 3.57
N GLN A 294 1.33 14.11 4.27
CA GLN A 294 0.46 14.14 5.44
C GLN A 294 -1.01 13.90 5.09
N LEU A 295 -1.51 14.46 3.98
CA LEU A 295 -2.86 14.19 3.50
C LEU A 295 -3.06 12.71 3.14
N TRP A 296 -2.08 12.11 2.45
CA TRP A 296 -2.06 10.68 2.14
C TRP A 296 -2.13 9.82 3.42
N SER A 297 -1.31 10.15 4.42
CA SER A 297 -1.31 9.49 5.71
C SER A 297 -2.66 9.61 6.43
N LEU A 298 -3.18 10.83 6.58
CA LEU A 298 -4.44 11.10 7.28
C LEU A 298 -5.62 10.42 6.59
N ALA A 299 -5.65 10.41 5.26
CA ALA A 299 -6.68 9.69 4.50
C ALA A 299 -6.63 8.19 4.79
N ASN A 300 -5.45 7.56 4.74
CA ASN A 300 -5.30 6.14 5.08
C ASN A 300 -5.78 5.82 6.50
N ARG A 301 -5.43 6.66 7.49
CA ARG A 301 -5.87 6.47 8.89
C ARG A 301 -7.37 6.58 9.04
N ILE A 302 -7.99 7.55 8.38
CA ILE A 302 -9.45 7.69 8.36
C ILE A 302 -10.09 6.43 7.78
N VAL A 303 -9.61 5.96 6.62
CA VAL A 303 -10.09 4.73 5.98
C VAL A 303 -9.98 3.55 6.94
N SER A 304 -8.83 3.34 7.58
CA SER A 304 -8.65 2.26 8.56
C SER A 304 -9.66 2.32 9.71
N LYS A 305 -9.95 3.52 10.25
CA LYS A 305 -10.94 3.67 11.33
C LYS A 305 -12.39 3.53 10.86
N MET A 306 -12.68 3.82 9.59
CA MET A 306 -14.00 3.55 9.01
C MET A 306 -14.35 2.05 8.96
N PHE A 307 -13.34 1.17 8.87
CA PHE A 307 -13.55 -0.29 8.85
C PHE A 307 -13.71 -0.95 10.22
N VAL A 308 -13.36 -0.27 11.32
CA VAL A 308 -13.46 -0.83 12.67
C VAL A 308 -14.90 -1.27 13.04
N PRO A 309 -15.96 -0.47 12.78
CA PRO A 309 -17.34 -0.89 13.04
C PRO A 309 -17.75 -2.15 12.28
N PHE A 310 -17.11 -2.47 11.15
CA PHE A 310 -17.40 -3.67 10.37
C PHE A 310 -16.83 -4.90 11.06
N GLY A 311 -15.57 -4.84 11.50
CA GLY A 311 -14.95 -5.90 12.30
C GLY A 311 -15.80 -6.23 13.53
N ALA A 312 -16.22 -5.19 14.27
CA ALA A 312 -17.16 -5.32 15.38
C ALA A 312 -18.50 -5.95 14.95
N ASN A 313 -19.16 -5.44 13.91
CA ASN A 313 -20.46 -5.99 13.52
C ASN A 313 -20.38 -7.45 13.04
N VAL A 314 -19.27 -7.91 12.44
CA VAL A 314 -19.09 -9.35 12.13
C VAL A 314 -19.17 -10.20 13.39
N ASP A 315 -18.49 -9.80 14.46
CA ASP A 315 -18.43 -10.52 15.74
C ASP A 315 -19.82 -10.65 16.41
N LEU A 316 -20.70 -9.65 16.24
CA LEU A 316 -22.10 -9.68 16.72
C LEU A 316 -22.91 -10.84 16.15
N PHE A 317 -22.63 -11.22 14.90
CA PHE A 317 -23.42 -12.25 14.21
C PHE A 317 -23.16 -13.67 14.76
N TYR A 318 -22.09 -13.87 15.53
CA TYR A 318 -21.74 -15.13 16.20
C TYR A 318 -22.84 -15.61 17.16
N GLU A 319 -23.43 -14.72 17.98
CA GLU A 319 -24.31 -15.13 19.08
C GLU A 319 -25.79 -14.77 18.89
N GLY A 320 -26.10 -13.74 18.10
CA GLY A 320 -27.48 -13.23 17.98
C GLY A 320 -28.48 -14.11 17.22
N GLY A 321 -28.03 -15.21 16.60
CA GLY A 321 -28.88 -16.03 15.72
C GLY A 321 -29.51 -15.23 14.57
N GLY A 322 -28.86 -14.14 14.15
CA GLY A 322 -29.32 -13.25 13.09
C GLY A 322 -29.53 -13.99 11.77
N SER A 323 -30.45 -13.49 10.94
CA SER A 323 -30.75 -14.10 9.64
C SER A 323 -29.46 -14.21 8.80
N ARG A 324 -29.32 -15.34 8.09
CA ARG A 324 -28.20 -15.65 7.18
C ARG A 324 -27.91 -14.54 6.17
N ASP A 325 -28.90 -13.71 5.88
CA ASP A 325 -28.76 -12.59 4.97
C ASP A 325 -27.80 -11.57 5.59
N LYS A 326 -28.02 -11.11 6.84
CA LYS A 326 -27.18 -10.08 7.51
C LYS A 326 -25.66 -10.36 7.45
N SER A 327 -25.24 -11.63 7.56
CA SER A 327 -23.83 -12.03 7.49
C SER A 327 -23.20 -11.91 6.09
N ARG A 328 -23.98 -12.03 5.01
CA ARG A 328 -23.47 -11.82 3.64
C ARG A 328 -23.13 -10.35 3.40
N HIS A 329 -23.82 -9.42 4.06
CA HIS A 329 -23.75 -7.98 3.79
C HIS A 329 -22.55 -7.28 4.42
N VAL A 330 -22.17 -7.67 5.65
CA VAL A 330 -21.00 -7.08 6.32
C VAL A 330 -19.70 -7.66 5.74
N CYS A 331 -19.68 -8.97 5.40
CA CYS A 331 -18.49 -9.58 4.80
C CYS A 331 -18.16 -9.08 3.38
N GLN A 332 -19.13 -8.56 2.61
CA GLN A 332 -18.85 -7.90 1.32
C GLN A 332 -18.14 -6.55 1.48
N GLY A 333 -18.39 -5.82 2.58
CA GLY A 333 -17.70 -4.57 2.93
C GLY A 333 -16.28 -4.80 3.48
N CYS A 334 -16.06 -5.89 4.22
CA CYS A 334 -14.75 -6.27 4.78
C CYS A 334 -13.68 -6.64 3.72
N ASN A 335 -14.09 -6.85 2.46
CA ASN A 335 -13.18 -7.28 1.39
C ASN A 335 -12.35 -6.12 0.79
N SER A 336 -12.50 -4.89 1.31
CA SER A 336 -12.17 -3.66 0.59
C SER A 336 -10.83 -3.01 0.93
N THR A 337 -10.07 -3.48 1.92
CA THR A 337 -8.87 -2.75 2.37
C THR A 337 -7.56 -3.53 2.40
N THR A 338 -7.57 -4.83 2.08
CA THR A 338 -6.37 -5.67 2.13
C THR A 338 -6.38 -6.78 1.09
N ILE A 339 -5.31 -6.85 0.30
CA ILE A 339 -5.14 -7.83 -0.79
C ILE A 339 -4.97 -9.26 -0.23
N SER A 340 -4.38 -9.44 0.95
CA SER A 340 -4.16 -10.77 1.58
C SER A 340 -5.45 -11.46 2.05
N VAL A 341 -6.55 -10.71 2.19
CA VAL A 341 -7.86 -11.23 2.62
C VAL A 341 -8.65 -11.75 1.42
N SER A 342 -8.31 -11.33 0.20
CA SER A 342 -9.08 -11.62 -1.01
C SER A 342 -9.11 -13.11 -1.39
N THR A 343 -8.00 -13.83 -1.26
CA THR A 343 -7.88 -15.23 -1.69
C THR A 343 -8.60 -16.18 -0.75
N VAL A 344 -8.45 -15.98 0.57
CA VAL A 344 -9.08 -16.84 1.58
C VAL A 344 -10.60 -16.59 1.68
N TYR A 345 -11.04 -15.34 1.52
CA TYR A 345 -12.47 -15.02 1.60
C TYR A 345 -13.24 -15.33 0.31
N ALA A 346 -12.62 -15.29 -0.87
CA ALA A 346 -13.30 -15.63 -2.11
C ALA A 346 -13.73 -17.11 -2.16
N GLU A 347 -12.92 -18.04 -1.63
CA GLU A 347 -13.29 -19.45 -1.53
C GLU A 347 -14.28 -19.73 -0.40
N GLU A 348 -14.15 -19.06 0.75
CA GLU A 348 -15.01 -19.32 1.92
C GLU A 348 -16.35 -18.55 1.89
N ALA A 349 -16.44 -17.40 1.23
CA ALA A 349 -17.69 -16.62 1.09
C ALA A 349 -18.71 -17.28 0.15
N GLN A 350 -18.27 -18.07 -0.84
CA GLN A 350 -19.17 -18.96 -1.60
C GLN A 350 -19.75 -20.10 -0.73
N VAL A 351 -19.18 -20.34 0.47
CA VAL A 351 -19.58 -21.39 1.40
C VAL A 351 -20.11 -20.82 2.73
N LEU A 352 -20.82 -19.68 2.70
CA LEU A 352 -21.62 -19.17 3.84
C LEU A 352 -22.83 -20.07 4.22
N SER A 353 -22.76 -21.37 3.94
CA SER A 353 -23.83 -22.34 4.19
C SER A 353 -23.77 -23.04 5.54
N VAL A 354 -22.73 -22.85 6.39
CA VAL A 354 -22.64 -23.62 7.64
C VAL A 354 -22.14 -22.83 8.84
N ARG A 355 -22.94 -22.86 9.92
CA ARG A 355 -22.60 -22.49 11.31
C ARG A 355 -21.35 -23.18 11.89
N LYS A 356 -20.67 -24.04 11.11
CA LYS A 356 -19.53 -24.88 11.54
C LYS A 356 -18.18 -24.21 11.29
N ASP A 357 -18.11 -23.22 10.40
CA ASP A 357 -16.84 -22.61 9.98
C ASP A 357 -16.70 -21.14 10.43
N PHE A 358 -17.67 -20.58 11.16
CA PHE A 358 -17.62 -19.18 11.59
C PHE A 358 -16.46 -18.86 12.55
N SER A 359 -16.04 -19.80 13.42
CA SER A 359 -14.85 -19.58 14.26
C SER A 359 -13.58 -19.43 13.43
N ARG A 360 -13.51 -20.10 12.28
CA ARG A 360 -12.40 -19.98 11.34
C ARG A 360 -12.48 -18.65 10.59
N ILE A 361 -13.66 -18.26 10.11
CA ILE A 361 -13.90 -16.94 9.49
C ILE A 361 -13.55 -15.81 10.45
N LEU A 362 -13.95 -15.91 11.72
CA LEU A 362 -13.62 -14.94 12.76
C LEU A 362 -12.10 -14.85 12.98
N THR A 363 -11.41 -16.00 13.10
CA THR A 363 -9.94 -16.00 13.19
C THR A 363 -9.30 -15.35 11.97
N LEU A 364 -9.75 -15.66 10.76
CA LEU A 364 -9.23 -15.08 9.52
C LEU A 364 -9.49 -13.57 9.44
N LEU A 365 -10.62 -13.10 9.99
CA LEU A 365 -10.95 -11.67 10.05
C LEU A 365 -10.07 -10.94 11.05
N GLN A 366 -9.91 -11.51 12.24
CA GLN A 366 -9.08 -10.92 13.28
C GLN A 366 -7.60 -10.90 12.87
N GLN A 367 -7.15 -11.89 12.10
CA GLN A 367 -5.83 -11.91 11.48
C GLN A 367 -5.63 -10.80 10.44
N SER A 368 -6.71 -10.26 9.85
CA SER A 368 -6.59 -9.20 8.85
C SER A 368 -6.59 -7.79 9.41
N TYR A 369 -7.01 -7.58 10.66
CA TYR A 369 -7.09 -6.24 11.29
C TYR A 369 -5.78 -5.46 11.16
N ASP A 370 -4.67 -6.14 11.41
CA ASP A 370 -3.33 -5.56 11.33
C ASP A 370 -2.94 -5.10 9.92
N CYS A 371 -3.48 -5.76 8.89
CA CYS A 371 -3.36 -5.35 7.49
C CYS A 371 -4.36 -4.23 7.13
N LEU A 372 -5.54 -4.22 7.75
CA LEU A 372 -6.57 -3.17 7.57
C LEU A 372 -6.17 -1.85 8.26
N GLY A 373 -5.16 -1.89 9.14
CA GLY A 373 -4.61 -0.72 9.84
C GLY A 373 -5.33 -0.39 11.14
N PHE A 374 -5.93 -1.39 11.79
CA PHE A 374 -6.49 -1.24 13.14
C PHE A 374 -6.19 -2.48 13.99
N SER A 375 -6.34 -2.35 15.30
CA SER A 375 -5.98 -3.36 16.29
C SER A 375 -7.20 -4.04 16.91
N CYS A 376 -6.95 -5.13 17.64
CA CYS A 376 -7.98 -5.75 18.48
C CYS A 376 -8.59 -4.77 19.49
N ALA A 377 -7.80 -3.83 20.01
CA ALA A 377 -8.26 -2.83 20.96
C ALA A 377 -9.20 -1.80 20.32
N ASP A 378 -9.05 -1.51 19.03
CA ASP A 378 -9.97 -0.65 18.29
C ASP A 378 -11.36 -1.28 18.15
N VAL A 379 -11.40 -2.61 17.93
CA VAL A 379 -12.65 -3.38 17.81
C VAL A 379 -13.28 -3.61 19.18
N GLY A 380 -12.50 -4.01 20.18
CA GLY A 380 -12.94 -4.26 21.56
C GLY A 380 -13.51 -5.65 21.80
N ALA A 381 -14.29 -5.79 22.86
CA ALA A 381 -14.88 -7.07 23.28
C ALA A 381 -16.41 -6.98 23.30
N TYR A 382 -17.08 -7.94 22.66
CA TYR A 382 -18.54 -7.94 22.61
C TYR A 382 -19.18 -8.29 23.95
N ASN A 383 -20.21 -7.53 24.35
CA ASN A 383 -21.17 -7.83 25.43
C ASN A 383 -20.54 -8.45 26.70
N ASN A 384 -19.61 -7.73 27.34
CA ASN A 384 -18.91 -8.18 28.55
C ASN A 384 -18.10 -9.49 28.35
N SER A 385 -17.41 -9.61 27.21
CA SER A 385 -16.54 -10.74 26.84
C SER A 385 -17.29 -12.03 26.48
N GLU A 386 -18.52 -11.93 25.96
CA GLU A 386 -19.17 -13.04 25.25
C GLU A 386 -18.35 -13.41 23.99
N VAL A 387 -17.88 -12.40 23.24
CA VAL A 387 -16.72 -12.54 22.34
C VAL A 387 -15.58 -11.76 22.97
N ALA A 388 -14.49 -12.46 23.30
CA ALA A 388 -13.30 -11.83 23.84
C ALA A 388 -12.64 -10.94 22.79
N GLU A 389 -12.00 -9.87 23.24
CA GLU A 389 -11.07 -9.10 22.42
C GLU A 389 -10.05 -10.07 21.79
N CYS A 390 -9.77 -9.92 20.51
CA CYS A 390 -8.81 -10.78 19.84
C CYS A 390 -7.41 -10.59 20.43
N ALA A 391 -6.58 -11.63 20.33
CA ALA A 391 -5.19 -11.54 20.71
C ALA A 391 -4.45 -10.77 19.61
N GLY A 392 -3.83 -9.64 19.97
CA GLY A 392 -2.84 -9.00 19.10
C GLY A 392 -1.63 -9.92 18.89
N TYR A 393 -0.87 -9.67 17.83
CA TYR A 393 0.37 -10.41 17.58
C TYR A 393 1.40 -10.12 18.68
N GLU A 394 2.04 -11.17 19.22
CA GLU A 394 3.16 -11.03 20.16
C GLU A 394 4.49 -10.79 19.40
N SER A 395 5.43 -10.04 19.99
CA SER A 395 6.75 -9.79 19.38
C SER A 395 7.57 -11.07 19.16
N THR A 396 7.17 -12.18 19.81
CA THR A 396 7.76 -13.50 19.66
C THR A 396 7.13 -14.34 18.55
N THR A 397 6.14 -13.82 17.83
CA THR A 397 5.54 -14.53 16.70
C THR A 397 6.56 -14.69 15.57
N PRO A 398 6.79 -15.92 15.06
CA PRO A 398 7.75 -16.12 13.97
C PRO A 398 7.29 -15.48 12.65
N MET A 399 8.27 -15.17 11.79
CA MET A 399 8.13 -14.84 10.37
C MET A 399 8.74 -15.99 9.58
N ALA A 400 7.92 -16.77 8.89
CA ALA A 400 8.33 -18.00 8.20
C ALA A 400 9.21 -18.96 9.03
N GLY A 401 8.93 -19.07 10.34
CA GLY A 401 9.71 -19.85 11.31
C GLY A 401 10.89 -19.14 11.99
N PHE A 402 11.27 -17.94 11.54
CA PHE A 402 12.30 -17.12 12.20
C PHE A 402 11.69 -16.19 13.25
N VAL A 403 12.25 -16.14 14.46
CA VAL A 403 11.76 -15.24 15.54
C VAL A 403 12.74 -14.08 15.70
N PRO A 404 12.33 -12.83 15.40
CA PRO A 404 13.19 -11.68 15.61
C PRO A 404 13.36 -11.39 17.11
N VAL A 405 14.51 -10.81 17.49
CA VAL A 405 14.78 -10.35 18.86
C VAL A 405 14.15 -8.98 19.07
N GLU A 406 14.27 -8.10 18.07
CA GLU A 406 13.67 -6.77 18.05
C GLU A 406 12.33 -6.78 17.31
N ASP A 407 11.41 -5.89 17.70
CA ASP A 407 10.12 -5.79 17.02
C ASP A 407 10.25 -5.06 15.69
N VAL A 408 10.44 -5.83 14.62
CA VAL A 408 10.58 -5.37 13.23
C VAL A 408 9.37 -5.73 12.38
N ARG A 409 8.26 -6.14 13.00
CA ARG A 409 7.09 -6.65 12.27
C ARG A 409 6.46 -5.58 11.39
N SER A 410 6.43 -4.32 11.82
CA SER A 410 5.96 -3.25 10.96
C SER A 410 6.77 -3.15 9.66
N LEU A 411 8.10 -3.30 9.72
CA LEU A 411 8.96 -3.30 8.54
C LEU A 411 8.66 -4.47 7.58
N SER A 412 8.25 -5.63 8.12
CA SER A 412 7.89 -6.78 7.28
C SER A 412 6.70 -6.51 6.36
N LYS A 413 5.83 -5.55 6.72
CA LYS A 413 4.65 -5.14 5.94
C LYS A 413 4.97 -4.28 4.73
N LEU A 414 6.23 -3.96 4.47
CA LEU A 414 6.64 -3.29 3.22
C LEU A 414 6.15 -4.07 1.99
N ASP A 415 6.02 -5.40 2.11
CA ASP A 415 5.49 -6.27 1.07
C ASP A 415 4.02 -6.00 0.71
N LEU A 416 3.22 -5.50 1.64
CA LEU A 416 1.86 -5.03 1.37
C LEU A 416 1.86 -3.80 0.45
N ASP A 417 2.84 -2.89 0.58
CA ASP A 417 2.97 -1.74 -0.32
C ASP A 417 3.43 -2.18 -1.71
N VAL A 418 4.35 -3.14 -1.80
CA VAL A 418 4.77 -3.76 -3.06
C VAL A 418 3.59 -4.45 -3.75
N LEU A 419 2.77 -5.18 -2.99
CA LEU A 419 1.59 -5.85 -3.50
C LEU A 419 0.53 -4.82 -3.95
N ALA A 420 0.28 -3.78 -3.17
CA ALA A 420 -0.63 -2.68 -3.52
C ALA A 420 -0.26 -2.01 -4.84
N ILE A 421 1.02 -1.68 -5.04
CA ILE A 421 1.50 -1.09 -6.31
C ILE A 421 1.22 -2.03 -7.48
N ARG A 422 1.56 -3.33 -7.34
CA ARG A 422 1.30 -4.31 -8.41
C ARG A 422 -0.16 -4.34 -8.79
N GLU A 423 -1.04 -4.41 -7.80
CA GLU A 423 -2.47 -4.55 -8.01
C GLU A 423 -3.11 -3.28 -8.59
N LEU A 424 -2.76 -2.11 -8.08
CA LEU A 424 -3.24 -0.82 -8.61
C LEU A 424 -2.85 -0.61 -10.08
N LEU A 425 -1.65 -1.06 -10.48
CA LEU A 425 -1.19 -0.95 -11.86
C LEU A 425 -1.97 -1.85 -12.84
N ARG A 426 -2.74 -2.82 -12.36
CA ARG A 426 -3.61 -3.68 -13.21
C ARG A 426 -4.91 -2.97 -13.60
N PHE A 427 -5.27 -1.90 -12.90
CA PHE A 427 -6.51 -1.16 -13.16
C PHE A 427 -6.30 -0.08 -14.22
N PRO A 428 -7.33 0.19 -15.05
CA PRO A 428 -7.31 1.33 -15.95
C PRO A 428 -7.11 2.62 -15.17
N SER A 429 -6.25 3.51 -15.69
CA SER A 429 -5.97 4.78 -15.05
C SER A 429 -6.00 5.94 -16.02
N ALA A 430 -6.62 7.05 -15.60
CA ALA A 430 -6.63 8.34 -16.26
C ALA A 430 -5.60 9.32 -15.65
N THR A 431 -5.06 9.00 -14.47
CA THR A 431 -4.15 9.86 -13.67
C THR A 431 -2.72 9.29 -13.58
N SER A 432 -2.29 8.53 -14.59
CA SER A 432 -0.96 7.87 -14.61
C SER A 432 -0.69 7.01 -13.36
N ASN A 433 -1.73 6.32 -12.88
CA ASN A 433 -1.73 5.47 -11.69
C ASN A 433 -1.28 6.22 -10.43
N ALA A 434 -1.82 7.43 -10.20
CA ALA A 434 -1.45 8.32 -9.09
C ALA A 434 -1.47 7.62 -7.72
N ALA A 435 -2.48 6.78 -7.45
CA ALA A 435 -2.54 5.97 -6.24
C ALA A 435 -1.30 5.07 -6.07
N ALA A 436 -0.89 4.34 -7.10
CA ALA A 436 0.29 3.49 -7.06
C ALA A 436 1.59 4.31 -6.87
N GLN A 437 1.64 5.52 -7.43
CA GLN A 437 2.74 6.44 -7.17
C GLN A 437 2.79 6.90 -5.71
N LEU A 438 1.65 7.14 -5.06
CA LEU A 438 1.60 7.51 -3.65
C LEU A 438 2.11 6.37 -2.74
N TYR A 439 1.71 5.12 -3.01
CA TYR A 439 2.29 3.95 -2.32
C TYR A 439 3.81 3.89 -2.48
N TYR A 440 4.33 4.10 -3.70
CA TYR A 440 5.78 4.11 -3.94
C TYR A 440 6.49 5.26 -3.21
N ARG A 441 5.92 6.47 -3.25
CA ARG A 441 6.54 7.71 -2.74
C ARG A 441 6.51 7.83 -1.22
N PHE A 442 5.39 7.47 -0.60
CA PHE A 442 5.11 7.76 0.81
C PHE A 442 4.89 6.52 1.66
N GLY A 443 4.73 5.34 1.05
CA GLY A 443 4.45 4.12 1.80
C GLY A 443 3.09 4.16 2.50
N ARG A 444 2.68 3.03 3.08
CA ARG A 444 1.48 2.95 3.92
C ARG A 444 1.67 1.96 5.05
N SER A 445 2.21 0.79 4.74
CA SER A 445 2.06 -0.39 5.58
C SER A 445 3.24 -0.58 6.54
N ALA A 446 4.45 -0.17 6.14
CA ALA A 446 5.65 -0.27 6.95
C ALA A 446 5.79 0.90 7.95
N LEU A 447 4.92 0.94 8.96
CA LEU A 447 4.86 2.03 9.94
C LEU A 447 6.14 2.15 10.76
N LEU A 448 6.65 3.39 10.82
CA LEU A 448 7.81 3.79 11.61
C LEU A 448 7.35 4.45 12.91
N ASP A 449 6.33 5.29 12.84
CA ASP A 449 5.63 5.86 14.00
C ASP A 449 4.11 5.82 13.73
N ASP A 450 3.34 5.55 14.78
CA ASP A 450 1.87 5.58 14.75
C ASP A 450 1.34 6.31 16.00
N ASP A 451 1.94 7.47 16.28
CA ASP A 451 1.38 8.41 17.24
C ASP A 451 0.21 9.19 16.61
N ARG A 452 -0.67 9.72 17.46
CA ARG A 452 -1.85 10.49 17.02
C ARG A 452 -1.52 11.72 16.16
N PHE A 453 -0.26 12.17 16.14
CA PHE A 453 0.19 13.38 15.44
C PHE A 453 1.33 13.16 14.43
N ASP A 454 2.00 12.00 14.46
CA ASP A 454 3.07 11.65 13.51
C ASP A 454 2.77 10.25 12.99
N TYR A 455 2.51 10.14 11.70
CA TYR A 455 2.30 8.88 11.02
C TYR A 455 3.27 8.87 9.86
N ASP A 456 4.34 8.11 10.05
CA ASP A 456 5.42 7.99 9.10
C ASP A 456 5.58 6.52 8.74
N ALA A 457 5.75 6.25 7.46
CA ALA A 457 5.88 4.91 6.93
C ALA A 457 7.11 4.85 6.03
N LEU A 458 7.89 3.79 6.15
CA LEU A 458 9.03 3.56 5.26
C LEU A 458 8.51 3.39 3.83
N SER A 459 8.96 4.25 2.92
CA SER A 459 8.57 4.16 1.52
C SER A 459 9.65 3.54 0.64
N LEU A 460 9.22 2.96 -0.49
CA LEU A 460 10.14 2.41 -1.49
C LEU A 460 11.00 3.51 -2.14
N LYS A 461 10.45 4.72 -2.34
CA LYS A 461 11.23 5.88 -2.80
C LYS A 461 12.31 6.27 -1.80
N GLU A 462 12.01 6.27 -0.51
CA GLU A 462 13.01 6.57 0.54
C GLU A 462 14.15 5.55 0.54
N MET A 463 13.86 4.27 0.32
CA MET A 463 14.89 3.22 0.19
C MET A 463 15.87 3.53 -0.95
N THR A 464 15.40 4.15 -2.05
CA THR A 464 16.28 4.57 -3.17
C THR A 464 17.12 5.80 -2.88
N THR A 465 16.82 6.58 -1.85
CA THR A 465 17.54 7.84 -1.54
C THR A 465 18.26 7.81 -0.20
N ALA A 466 18.10 6.71 0.55
CA ALA A 466 18.71 6.51 1.85
C ALA A 466 20.23 6.69 1.83
N THR A 467 20.71 7.66 2.62
CA THR A 467 22.13 8.05 2.69
C THR A 467 23.03 6.92 3.21
N HIS A 468 22.48 6.04 4.06
CA HIS A 468 23.18 4.90 4.64
C HIS A 468 23.57 3.85 3.58
N ARG A 469 22.89 3.78 2.42
CA ARG A 469 23.32 2.92 1.30
C ARG A 469 24.77 3.18 0.89
N LYS A 470 25.14 4.46 0.79
CA LYS A 470 26.49 4.90 0.41
C LYS A 470 27.56 4.51 1.44
N LYS A 471 27.21 4.48 2.73
CA LYS A 471 28.13 4.15 3.81
C LYS A 471 28.30 2.64 3.96
N TYR A 472 27.20 1.88 3.93
CA TYR A 472 27.18 0.51 4.44
C TYR A 472 27.02 -0.57 3.37
N SER A 473 26.45 -0.28 2.20
CA SER A 473 26.34 -1.29 1.14
C SER A 473 27.71 -1.53 0.47
N PRO A 474 28.24 -2.76 0.45
CA PRO A 474 29.58 -3.05 -0.08
C PRO A 474 29.67 -2.98 -1.61
N TYR A 475 28.53 -2.89 -2.30
CA TYR A 475 28.45 -2.78 -3.75
C TYR A 475 27.95 -1.42 -4.23
N TYR A 476 27.66 -0.47 -3.34
CA TYR A 476 27.07 0.82 -3.71
C TYR A 476 27.84 1.52 -4.85
N GLN A 477 29.17 1.61 -4.72
CA GLN A 477 29.98 2.25 -5.76
C GLN A 477 29.98 1.48 -7.07
N ASP A 478 29.95 0.14 -7.04
CA ASP A 478 29.88 -0.69 -8.25
C ASP A 478 28.57 -0.43 -9.02
N PHE A 479 27.44 -0.28 -8.31
CA PHE A 479 26.14 0.08 -8.90
C PHE A 479 26.14 1.50 -9.48
N VAL A 480 26.62 2.49 -8.73
CA VAL A 480 26.71 3.89 -9.21
C VAL A 480 27.62 3.99 -10.43
N ASP A 481 28.76 3.30 -10.42
CA ASP A 481 29.69 3.29 -11.55
C ASP A 481 29.11 2.60 -12.77
N TYR A 482 28.32 1.54 -12.61
CA TYR A 482 27.68 0.86 -13.74
C TYR A 482 26.54 1.70 -14.33
N HIS A 483 25.60 2.15 -13.51
CA HIS A 483 24.38 2.86 -13.94
C HIS A 483 24.57 4.35 -14.20
N LYS A 484 25.70 4.94 -13.76
CA LYS A 484 26.03 6.37 -13.88
C LYS A 484 25.02 7.29 -13.17
N SER A 485 24.31 6.79 -12.17
CA SER A 485 23.34 7.55 -11.36
C SER A 485 23.23 6.94 -9.96
N GLU A 486 23.12 7.78 -8.92
CA GLU A 486 22.92 7.32 -7.52
C GLU A 486 21.49 6.80 -7.26
N ASN A 487 20.51 7.31 -8.03
CA ASN A 487 19.08 7.00 -7.91
C ASN A 487 18.57 6.37 -9.21
N TYR A 488 19.36 5.46 -9.79
CA TYR A 488 19.09 4.86 -11.09
C TYR A 488 17.75 4.11 -11.10
N ALA A 489 17.45 3.32 -10.06
CA ALA A 489 16.21 2.55 -9.96
C ALA A 489 14.98 3.46 -9.85
N ASP A 490 15.04 4.50 -9.00
CA ASP A 490 13.98 5.50 -8.88
C ASP A 490 13.69 6.19 -10.20
N SER A 491 14.74 6.59 -10.92
CA SER A 491 14.59 7.24 -12.23
C SER A 491 13.85 6.33 -13.22
N GLN A 492 14.13 5.03 -13.23
CA GLN A 492 13.44 4.08 -14.12
C GLN A 492 11.98 3.84 -13.71
N ILE A 493 11.70 3.80 -12.40
CA ILE A 493 10.35 3.62 -11.87
C ILE A 493 9.47 4.84 -12.20
N ILE A 494 9.95 6.05 -11.91
CA ILE A 494 9.22 7.30 -12.20
C ILE A 494 8.96 7.45 -13.70
N LEU A 495 9.97 7.19 -14.55
CA LEU A 495 9.77 7.22 -16.00
C LEU A 495 8.70 6.22 -16.47
N ALA A 496 8.60 5.04 -15.85
CA ALA A 496 7.59 4.05 -16.19
C ALA A 496 6.18 4.46 -15.74
N PHE A 497 6.04 5.13 -14.60
CA PHE A 497 4.77 5.72 -14.17
C PHE A 497 4.29 6.82 -15.13
N GLU A 498 5.20 7.68 -15.58
CA GLU A 498 4.90 8.80 -16.47
C GLU A 498 4.68 8.38 -17.94
N ASP A 499 5.15 7.20 -18.34
CA ASP A 499 4.98 6.68 -19.71
C ASP A 499 3.59 6.09 -19.93
N ASN A 500 2.66 6.97 -20.30
CA ASN A 500 1.30 6.62 -20.71
C ASN A 500 1.22 5.85 -22.04
N THR A 501 2.33 5.72 -22.79
CA THR A 501 2.38 4.95 -24.05
C THR A 501 2.83 3.50 -23.85
N MET A 502 3.47 3.21 -22.71
CA MET A 502 3.89 1.86 -22.35
C MET A 502 2.67 0.95 -22.10
N PRO A 503 2.60 -0.26 -22.70
CA PRO A 503 1.56 -1.22 -22.38
C PRO A 503 1.54 -1.55 -20.88
N ALA A 504 0.35 -1.72 -20.29
CA ALA A 504 0.18 -1.93 -18.85
C ALA A 504 1.04 -3.08 -18.30
N GLU A 505 1.08 -4.23 -18.96
CA GLU A 505 1.92 -5.37 -18.55
C GLU A 505 3.42 -5.05 -18.55
N ASN A 506 3.87 -4.23 -19.51
CA ASN A 506 5.27 -3.79 -19.60
C ASN A 506 5.59 -2.74 -18.52
N ARG A 507 4.63 -1.87 -18.19
CA ARG A 507 4.75 -0.92 -17.08
C ARG A 507 4.87 -1.65 -15.75
N ILE A 508 3.95 -2.60 -15.48
CA ILE A 508 3.98 -3.47 -14.31
C ILE A 508 5.33 -4.19 -14.23
N ALA A 509 5.75 -4.85 -15.32
CA ALA A 509 7.02 -5.57 -15.36
C ALA A 509 8.22 -4.67 -15.05
N THR A 510 8.24 -3.43 -15.56
CA THR A 510 9.32 -2.47 -15.31
C THR A 510 9.34 -2.05 -13.84
N ILE A 511 8.22 -1.52 -13.34
CA ILE A 511 8.11 -0.97 -11.98
C ILE A 511 8.39 -2.07 -10.94
N MET A 512 7.69 -3.20 -11.05
CA MET A 512 7.81 -4.27 -10.06
C MET A 512 9.20 -4.90 -10.04
N SER A 513 9.82 -5.12 -11.20
CA SER A 513 11.16 -5.71 -11.25
C SER A 513 12.22 -4.78 -10.64
N TRP A 514 12.12 -3.47 -10.86
CA TRP A 514 13.06 -2.51 -10.26
C TRP A 514 12.87 -2.45 -8.75
N ILE A 515 11.63 -2.42 -8.26
CA ILE A 515 11.30 -2.46 -6.84
C ILE A 515 11.88 -3.73 -6.18
N GLN A 516 11.51 -4.90 -6.69
CA GLN A 516 11.81 -6.19 -6.04
C GLN A 516 13.27 -6.60 -6.14
N TYR A 517 13.94 -6.34 -7.26
CA TYR A 517 15.27 -6.90 -7.53
C TYR A 517 16.41 -5.87 -7.44
N SER A 518 16.10 -4.58 -7.37
CA SER A 518 17.11 -3.53 -7.19
C SER A 518 16.88 -2.73 -5.93
N VAL A 519 15.73 -2.06 -5.78
CA VAL A 519 15.48 -1.13 -4.66
C VAL A 519 15.58 -1.84 -3.32
N ILE A 520 14.77 -2.89 -3.13
CA ILE A 520 14.72 -3.63 -1.85
C ILE A 520 16.05 -4.37 -1.60
N VAL A 521 16.66 -4.92 -2.65
CA VAL A 521 17.91 -5.69 -2.56
C VAL A 521 19.08 -4.82 -2.13
N GLU A 522 19.28 -3.66 -2.75
CA GLU A 522 20.35 -2.75 -2.35
C GLU A 522 20.17 -2.21 -0.93
N TYR A 523 18.91 -1.95 -0.54
CA TYR A 523 18.59 -1.51 0.80
C TYR A 523 18.90 -2.61 1.83
N MET A 524 18.52 -3.87 1.56
CA MET A 524 18.88 -5.01 2.39
C MET A 524 20.41 -5.18 2.54
N MET A 525 21.18 -4.96 1.46
CA MET A 525 22.66 -4.97 1.55
C MET A 525 23.18 -3.91 2.51
N ALA A 526 22.57 -2.71 2.49
CA ALA A 526 22.95 -1.62 3.38
C ALA A 526 22.56 -1.90 4.83
N VAL A 527 21.38 -2.47 5.07
CA VAL A 527 20.87 -2.85 6.39
C VAL A 527 21.73 -3.95 7.03
N LEU A 528 22.11 -4.99 6.29
CA LEU A 528 23.12 -5.97 6.72
C LEU A 528 24.49 -5.32 6.97
N GLY A 529 24.83 -4.34 6.14
CA GLY A 529 26.00 -3.48 6.27
C GLY A 529 26.07 -2.79 7.63
N ILE A 530 24.98 -2.14 8.04
CA ILE A 530 24.85 -1.46 9.33
C ILE A 530 25.08 -2.46 10.47
N SER A 531 24.36 -3.58 10.44
CA SER A 531 24.39 -4.58 11.53
C SER A 531 25.81 -5.08 11.86
N HIS A 532 26.63 -5.39 10.85
CA HIS A 532 27.98 -5.89 11.11
C HIS A 532 29.03 -4.80 11.31
N GLN A 533 28.97 -3.67 10.59
CA GLN A 533 29.98 -2.61 10.71
C GLN A 533 29.89 -1.86 12.03
N GLU A 534 28.69 -1.76 12.58
CA GLU A 534 28.43 -1.10 13.86
C GLU A 534 28.25 -2.12 15.01
N CYS A 535 28.63 -3.38 14.77
CA CYS A 535 28.63 -4.43 15.80
C CYS A 535 29.46 -4.04 17.02
N GLY A 536 28.96 -4.36 18.22
CA GLY A 536 29.60 -4.01 19.49
C GLY A 536 29.21 -2.64 20.04
N LEU A 537 28.40 -1.86 19.31
CA LEU A 537 27.78 -0.65 19.82
C LEU A 537 26.47 -0.97 20.57
N ASP A 538 26.24 -0.24 21.67
CA ASP A 538 24.98 -0.33 22.44
C ASP A 538 23.79 0.28 21.67
N GLY A 539 24.07 1.06 20.63
CA GLY A 539 23.05 1.72 19.84
C GLY A 539 23.64 2.60 18.74
N ILE A 540 22.89 2.72 17.66
CA ILE A 540 23.25 3.44 16.45
C ILE A 540 22.24 4.57 16.28
N ASP A 541 22.75 5.79 16.30
CA ASP A 541 21.99 6.99 15.96
C ASP A 541 22.08 7.18 14.45
N MET A 542 20.97 6.98 13.74
CA MET A 542 20.89 7.21 12.30
C MET A 542 20.04 8.44 12.04
N ASP A 543 20.65 9.41 11.36
CA ASP A 543 20.05 10.68 10.93
C ASP A 543 19.05 10.49 9.75
N SER A 544 18.26 9.41 9.78
CA SER A 544 17.36 9.04 8.69
C SER A 544 15.99 8.65 9.21
N ARG A 545 14.95 9.38 8.74
CA ARG A 545 13.53 9.01 8.90
C ARG A 545 13.29 7.51 8.71
N SER A 546 13.96 6.88 7.74
CA SER A 546 13.68 5.54 7.24
C SER A 546 13.71 4.37 8.24
N LEU A 547 14.31 4.51 9.44
CA LEU A 547 14.41 3.40 10.43
C LEU A 547 14.14 3.86 11.88
N GLN A 548 13.29 4.90 12.04
CA GLN A 548 12.92 5.60 13.28
C GLN A 548 13.99 6.55 13.84
N ASP A 549 13.56 7.72 14.34
CA ASP A 549 14.34 8.74 15.08
C ASP A 549 14.81 8.27 16.48
N SER A 550 15.08 6.97 16.65
CA SER A 550 15.52 6.37 17.91
C SER A 550 16.80 5.56 17.75
N VAL A 551 17.63 5.59 18.78
CA VAL A 551 18.88 4.80 18.84
C VAL A 551 18.54 3.31 18.81
N LYS A 552 18.95 2.59 17.77
CA LYS A 552 18.69 1.15 17.59
C LYS A 552 19.95 0.29 17.75
N PRO A 553 19.88 -0.89 18.38
CA PRO A 553 21.03 -1.79 18.48
C PRO A 553 21.34 -2.46 17.11
N PRO A 554 22.56 -2.96 16.88
CA PRO A 554 22.92 -3.65 15.63
C PRO A 554 22.02 -4.85 15.26
N VAL A 555 21.44 -5.53 16.26
CA VAL A 555 20.50 -6.65 16.06
C VAL A 555 19.16 -6.21 15.46
N PHE A 556 18.73 -4.96 15.69
CA PHE A 556 17.54 -4.42 15.02
C PHE A 556 17.70 -4.44 13.49
N PHE A 557 18.87 -4.05 12.98
CA PHE A 557 19.14 -4.06 11.54
C PHE A 557 19.26 -5.49 11.00
N TRP A 558 19.77 -6.42 11.79
CA TRP A 558 19.77 -7.84 11.43
C TRP A 558 18.35 -8.39 11.27
N ASP A 559 17.48 -8.11 12.25
CA ASP A 559 16.09 -8.53 12.23
C ASP A 559 15.31 -7.78 11.12
N ALA A 560 15.60 -6.51 10.88
CA ALA A 560 15.01 -5.73 9.79
C ALA A 560 15.36 -6.34 8.41
N PHE A 561 16.59 -6.82 8.22
CA PHE A 561 16.94 -7.59 7.02
C PHE A 561 16.06 -8.83 6.87
N ALA A 562 15.84 -9.60 7.94
CA ALA A 562 14.94 -10.75 7.91
C ALA A 562 13.51 -10.33 7.53
N ALA A 563 13.00 -9.24 8.12
CA ALA A 563 11.69 -8.71 7.82
C ALA A 563 11.50 -8.35 6.33
N PHE A 564 12.49 -7.71 5.70
CA PHE A 564 12.45 -7.37 4.27
C PHE A 564 12.66 -8.57 3.34
N TYR A 565 13.47 -9.55 3.76
CA TYR A 565 13.72 -10.77 2.98
C TYR A 565 12.48 -11.68 2.96
N ILE A 566 11.84 -11.84 4.12
CA ILE A 566 10.68 -12.71 4.35
C ILE A 566 9.40 -12.00 3.89
N GLY A 567 9.03 -10.88 4.51
CA GLY A 567 7.75 -10.21 4.29
C GLY A 567 6.62 -10.76 5.16
N SER A 568 5.64 -9.91 5.46
CA SER A 568 4.47 -10.25 6.29
C SER A 568 3.56 -11.30 5.64
N LEU A 569 3.49 -11.33 4.30
CA LEU A 569 2.61 -12.22 3.51
C LEU A 569 3.05 -13.69 3.55
N GLU A 570 4.29 -13.98 3.95
CA GLU A 570 4.75 -15.37 4.12
C GLU A 570 4.13 -16.02 5.36
N GLY A 571 3.57 -15.23 6.29
CA GLY A 571 2.99 -15.76 7.52
C GLY A 571 4.02 -16.31 8.50
N VAL A 572 3.56 -17.19 9.40
CA VAL A 572 4.31 -17.60 10.59
C VAL A 572 4.94 -18.99 10.49
N ASP A 573 4.42 -19.83 9.59
CA ASP A 573 4.78 -21.24 9.49
C ASP A 573 6.17 -21.44 8.89
N VAL A 574 6.87 -22.50 9.30
CA VAL A 574 8.18 -22.85 8.75
C VAL A 574 8.07 -23.09 7.25
N GLY A 575 8.91 -22.42 6.47
CA GLY A 575 8.85 -22.47 5.00
C GLY A 575 7.97 -21.36 4.37
N GLY A 576 7.19 -20.66 5.20
CA GLY A 576 6.17 -19.69 4.78
C GLY A 576 4.82 -20.36 4.49
N SER A 577 3.85 -19.57 4.04
CA SER A 577 2.50 -20.02 3.72
C SER A 577 2.51 -21.10 2.63
N ASP A 578 1.74 -22.18 2.87
CA ASP A 578 1.47 -23.26 1.89
C ASP A 578 0.76 -22.72 0.64
N ASP A 579 0.14 -21.55 0.73
CA ASP A 579 -0.46 -20.83 -0.40
C ASP A 579 0.67 -20.16 -1.20
N THR A 580 1.31 -20.97 -2.05
CA THR A 580 2.42 -20.64 -2.98
C THR A 580 2.22 -19.40 -3.89
N ILE A 581 1.15 -18.63 -3.72
CA ILE A 581 0.75 -17.50 -4.56
C ILE A 581 1.06 -16.12 -3.92
N ASP A 582 1.15 -15.97 -2.59
CA ASP A 582 0.88 -14.63 -2.01
C ASP A 582 2.12 -13.82 -1.58
N GLY A 583 3.26 -14.43 -1.26
CA GLY A 583 4.49 -13.67 -0.95
C GLY A 583 5.06 -12.89 -2.14
N VAL A 584 5.50 -11.65 -1.93
CA VAL A 584 6.09 -10.79 -2.99
C VAL A 584 7.57 -10.46 -2.78
N MET A 585 8.18 -10.97 -1.71
CA MET A 585 9.58 -10.75 -1.37
C MET A 585 10.49 -11.89 -1.87
N LEU A 586 11.79 -11.80 -1.55
CA LEU A 586 12.78 -12.77 -2.01
C LEU A 586 12.56 -14.18 -1.44
N TRP A 587 11.93 -14.31 -0.27
CA TRP A 587 11.55 -15.60 0.29
C TRP A 587 10.64 -16.41 -0.65
N ASN A 588 9.48 -15.88 -1.05
CA ASN A 588 8.63 -16.57 -2.03
C ASN A 588 9.28 -16.67 -3.41
N LEU A 589 10.14 -15.72 -3.81
CA LEU A 589 10.91 -15.90 -5.05
C LEU A 589 11.78 -17.18 -4.97
N ALA A 590 12.46 -17.40 -3.85
CA ALA A 590 13.26 -18.59 -3.63
C ALA A 590 12.39 -19.86 -3.63
N ASN A 591 11.23 -19.87 -2.96
CA ASN A 591 10.30 -21.00 -3.00
C ASN A 591 9.82 -21.31 -4.42
N LYS A 592 9.36 -20.30 -5.18
CA LYS A 592 8.94 -20.44 -6.58
C LYS A 592 10.06 -20.97 -7.48
N ARG A 593 11.29 -20.50 -7.27
CA ARG A 593 12.45 -20.96 -8.06
C ARG A 593 12.92 -22.34 -7.61
N ALA A 594 12.79 -22.70 -6.35
CA ALA A 594 13.15 -24.02 -5.86
C ALA A 594 12.34 -25.14 -6.52
N VAL A 595 11.04 -24.93 -6.73
CA VAL A 595 10.19 -25.85 -7.51
C VAL A 595 10.69 -25.97 -8.96
N THR A 596 11.10 -24.85 -9.56
CA THR A 596 11.51 -24.80 -10.98
C THR A 596 12.92 -25.36 -11.21
N PHE A 597 13.83 -25.15 -10.26
CA PHE A 597 15.25 -25.51 -10.33
C PHE A 597 15.59 -26.81 -9.60
N ASN A 598 14.59 -27.48 -9.03
CA ASN A 598 14.74 -28.69 -8.23
C ASN A 598 15.71 -28.51 -7.05
N THR A 599 15.51 -27.43 -6.28
CA THR A 599 16.31 -27.05 -5.10
C THR A 599 15.45 -26.93 -3.84
N LEU A 600 14.47 -27.81 -3.71
CA LEU A 600 13.63 -27.98 -2.52
C LEU A 600 14.36 -28.83 -1.47
N ASN A 601 14.14 -28.54 -0.19
CA ASN A 601 14.59 -29.37 0.93
C ASN A 601 13.58 -30.51 1.21
N ASP A 602 13.82 -31.27 2.28
CA ASP A 602 12.98 -32.41 2.66
C ASP A 602 11.57 -32.00 3.12
N ASP A 603 11.39 -30.76 3.54
CA ASP A 603 10.11 -30.15 3.96
C ASP A 603 9.41 -29.39 2.82
N PHE A 604 9.85 -29.58 1.57
CA PHE A 604 9.26 -29.03 0.34
C PHE A 604 9.28 -27.50 0.20
N TYR A 605 10.21 -26.80 0.85
CA TYR A 605 10.49 -25.38 0.60
C TYR A 605 11.95 -25.17 0.16
N ALA A 606 12.32 -23.94 -0.22
CA ALA A 606 13.64 -23.69 -0.81
C ALA A 606 14.81 -23.98 0.16
N ILE A 607 15.82 -24.73 -0.30
CA ILE A 607 17.07 -24.94 0.45
C ILE A 607 17.77 -23.60 0.77
N ILE A 608 17.60 -22.60 -0.09
CA ILE A 608 18.12 -21.23 0.13
C ILE A 608 17.47 -20.60 1.37
N ASN A 609 16.16 -20.77 1.54
CA ASN A 609 15.44 -20.19 2.68
C ASN A 609 15.79 -20.92 3.98
N ASP A 610 15.92 -22.25 3.94
CA ASP A 610 16.39 -23.08 5.05
C ASP A 610 17.76 -22.60 5.56
N GLU A 611 18.72 -22.45 4.64
CA GLU A 611 20.05 -21.92 4.95
C GLU A 611 20.02 -20.45 5.42
N MET A 612 19.11 -19.64 4.89
CA MET A 612 18.95 -18.25 5.34
C MET A 612 18.50 -18.21 6.80
N VAL A 613 17.55 -19.05 7.21
CA VAL A 613 17.08 -19.12 8.61
C VAL A 613 18.23 -19.51 9.54
N ASP A 614 19.06 -20.48 9.16
CA ASP A 614 20.26 -20.86 9.93
C ASP A 614 21.22 -19.67 10.10
N LEU A 615 21.48 -18.91 9.02
CA LEU A 615 22.30 -17.69 9.09
C LEU A 615 21.66 -16.63 9.98
N LEU A 616 20.35 -16.43 9.90
CA LEU A 616 19.63 -15.44 10.69
C LEU A 616 19.76 -15.71 12.19
N PHE A 617 19.55 -16.96 12.64
CA PHE A 617 19.76 -17.33 14.05
C PHE A 617 21.23 -17.26 14.47
N ALA A 618 22.16 -17.62 13.58
CA ALA A 618 23.59 -17.48 13.85
C ALA A 618 23.98 -16.01 14.07
N GLY A 619 23.54 -15.11 13.20
CA GLY A 619 23.81 -13.68 13.28
C GLY A 619 23.25 -13.04 14.55
N GLN A 620 22.02 -13.37 14.95
CA GLN A 620 21.46 -12.93 16.24
C GLN A 620 22.34 -13.37 17.42
N SER A 621 22.75 -14.64 17.46
CA SER A 621 23.60 -15.15 18.53
C SER A 621 25.01 -14.52 18.54
N GLU A 622 25.53 -14.16 17.37
CA GLU A 622 26.84 -13.52 17.24
C GLU A 622 26.80 -12.07 17.70
N LEU A 623 25.73 -11.34 17.34
CA LEU A 623 25.49 -9.96 17.77
C LEU A 623 25.27 -9.87 19.29
N ASP A 624 24.47 -10.77 19.87
CA ASP A 624 24.27 -10.87 21.33
C ASP A 624 25.62 -11.05 22.08
N ARG A 625 26.57 -11.75 21.47
CA ARG A 625 27.91 -12.00 22.03
C ARG A 625 28.95 -10.96 21.61
N ASN A 626 28.58 -9.93 20.86
CA ASN A 626 29.50 -8.96 20.24
C ASN A 626 30.64 -9.63 19.44
N ASN A 627 30.37 -10.75 18.78
CA ASN A 627 31.34 -11.49 17.98
C ASN A 627 31.41 -10.97 16.54
N CYS A 628 31.86 -9.72 16.38
CA CYS A 628 31.77 -8.99 15.12
C CYS A 628 32.51 -9.63 13.95
N LEU A 629 33.57 -10.41 14.20
CA LEU A 629 34.28 -11.15 13.15
C LEU A 629 33.45 -12.27 12.53
N ASN A 630 32.57 -12.90 13.30
CA ASN A 630 31.67 -13.90 12.75
C ASN A 630 30.40 -13.25 12.22
N THR A 631 29.90 -12.19 12.87
CA THR A 631 28.79 -11.38 12.33
C THR A 631 29.11 -10.88 10.91
N GLU A 632 30.33 -10.39 10.66
CA GLU A 632 30.78 -9.98 9.32
C GLU A 632 30.71 -11.14 8.31
N LYS A 633 31.08 -12.36 8.71
CA LYS A 633 30.99 -13.54 7.83
C LYS A 633 29.54 -13.91 7.54
N SER A 634 28.72 -14.00 8.59
CA SER A 634 27.29 -14.31 8.49
C SER A 634 26.56 -13.28 7.62
N ALA A 635 26.86 -11.98 7.80
CA ALA A 635 26.31 -10.89 6.99
C ALA A 635 26.71 -11.03 5.51
N ASN A 636 27.98 -11.31 5.21
CA ASN A 636 28.43 -11.53 3.83
C ASN A 636 27.81 -12.79 3.21
N GLN A 637 27.70 -13.88 3.97
CA GLN A 637 27.07 -15.11 3.52
C GLN A 637 25.58 -14.90 3.22
N ALA A 638 24.84 -14.24 4.12
CA ALA A 638 23.43 -13.90 3.91
C ALA A 638 23.25 -12.97 2.70
N MET A 639 24.10 -11.96 2.56
CA MET A 639 24.08 -11.04 1.42
C MET A 639 24.29 -11.73 0.08
N HIS A 640 25.18 -12.73 0.01
CA HIS A 640 25.37 -13.51 -1.21
C HIS A 640 24.27 -14.56 -1.41
N LEU A 641 23.73 -15.13 -0.33
CA LEU A 641 22.69 -16.14 -0.40
C LEU A 641 21.39 -15.54 -0.96
N MET A 642 21.03 -14.31 -0.57
CA MET A 642 19.84 -13.62 -1.10
C MET A 642 19.93 -13.31 -2.60
N LEU A 643 21.12 -13.35 -3.22
CA LEU A 643 21.28 -13.17 -4.66
C LEU A 643 20.99 -14.46 -5.46
N MET A 644 21.09 -15.63 -4.82
CA MET A 644 20.84 -16.92 -5.47
C MET A 644 19.44 -17.03 -6.12
N PRO A 645 18.33 -16.65 -5.47
CA PRO A 645 17.02 -16.70 -6.12
C PRO A 645 16.89 -15.70 -7.28
N ILE A 646 17.61 -14.57 -7.24
CA ILE A 646 17.66 -13.58 -8.33
C ILE A 646 18.45 -14.16 -9.53
N ILE A 647 19.57 -14.85 -9.29
CA ILE A 647 20.34 -15.56 -10.31
C ILE A 647 19.49 -16.66 -10.96
N GLN A 648 18.82 -17.50 -10.15
CA GLN A 648 17.86 -18.50 -10.66
C GLN A 648 16.78 -17.84 -11.53
N ASN A 649 16.22 -16.72 -11.07
CA ASN A 649 15.20 -16.00 -11.81
C ASN A 649 15.75 -15.43 -13.13
N ASN A 650 16.98 -14.91 -13.17
CA ASN A 650 17.59 -14.43 -14.40
C ASN A 650 17.78 -15.55 -15.43
N ILE A 651 18.29 -16.70 -15.00
CA ILE A 651 18.43 -17.90 -15.86
C ILE A 651 17.05 -18.36 -16.35
N TRP A 652 16.03 -18.35 -15.48
CA TRP A 652 14.67 -18.68 -15.88
C TRP A 652 14.17 -17.77 -17.00
N TYR A 653 14.35 -16.45 -16.88
CA TYR A 653 13.95 -15.54 -17.95
C TYR A 653 14.82 -15.67 -19.20
N ALA A 654 16.09 -16.09 -19.10
CA ALA A 654 16.87 -16.46 -20.27
C ALA A 654 16.24 -17.66 -21.01
N ILE A 655 15.78 -18.68 -20.27
CA ILE A 655 15.08 -19.86 -20.83
C ILE A 655 13.77 -19.44 -21.52
N GLN A 656 12.97 -18.58 -20.88
CA GLN A 656 11.70 -18.11 -21.45
C GLN A 656 11.92 -17.24 -22.70
N ASN A 657 13.01 -16.45 -22.72
CA ASN A 657 13.23 -15.46 -23.77
C ASN A 657 13.96 -16.00 -25.01
N GLN A 658 14.78 -17.06 -24.90
CA GLN A 658 15.60 -17.58 -26.04
C GLN A 658 14.78 -18.05 -27.27
N GLY A 659 13.50 -18.35 -27.07
CA GLY A 659 12.55 -18.76 -28.11
C GLY A 659 11.80 -17.61 -28.77
N LEU A 660 11.91 -16.39 -28.24
CA LEU A 660 11.16 -15.23 -28.71
C LEU A 660 11.73 -14.65 -30.02
N PRO A 661 10.88 -14.04 -30.87
CA PRO A 661 11.33 -13.32 -32.06
C PRO A 661 12.02 -11.99 -31.71
N ALA A 662 12.83 -11.47 -32.64
CA ALA A 662 13.67 -10.28 -32.45
C ALA A 662 12.92 -8.97 -32.12
N ASN A 663 11.63 -8.93 -32.43
CA ASN A 663 10.73 -7.79 -32.22
C ASN A 663 9.62 -8.12 -31.23
N SER A 664 9.84 -9.11 -30.35
CA SER A 664 8.90 -9.43 -29.28
C SER A 664 8.77 -8.25 -28.31
N THR A 665 7.54 -7.99 -27.88
CA THR A 665 7.22 -6.98 -26.86
C THR A 665 6.86 -7.62 -25.52
N SER A 666 7.27 -8.87 -25.30
CA SER A 666 6.91 -9.62 -24.10
C SER A 666 7.44 -8.95 -22.82
N PRO A 667 6.62 -8.82 -21.77
CA PRO A 667 7.06 -8.37 -20.45
C PRO A 667 8.25 -9.17 -19.89
N ASN A 668 8.39 -10.45 -20.28
CA ASN A 668 9.50 -11.30 -19.86
C ASN A 668 10.89 -10.76 -20.27
N LEU A 669 10.96 -9.99 -21.36
CA LEU A 669 12.19 -9.33 -21.79
C LEU A 669 12.59 -8.23 -20.81
N ILE A 670 11.62 -7.46 -20.32
CA ILE A 670 11.83 -6.40 -19.33
C ILE A 670 12.30 -7.01 -18.01
N ILE A 671 11.60 -8.03 -17.52
CA ILE A 671 11.94 -8.68 -16.25
C ILE A 671 13.36 -9.27 -16.31
N GLY A 672 13.68 -10.01 -17.38
CA GLY A 672 15.02 -10.56 -17.59
C GLY A 672 16.11 -9.49 -17.67
N LYS A 673 15.83 -8.36 -18.33
CA LYS A 673 16.74 -7.21 -18.43
C LYS A 673 16.98 -6.57 -17.06
N VAL A 674 15.93 -6.27 -16.29
CA VAL A 674 16.07 -5.63 -14.97
C VAL A 674 16.80 -6.55 -13.98
N LEU A 675 16.50 -7.85 -13.97
CA LEU A 675 17.25 -8.83 -13.18
C LEU A 675 18.74 -8.82 -13.55
N ALA A 676 19.08 -8.77 -14.84
CA ALA A 676 20.47 -8.71 -15.28
C ALA A 676 21.13 -7.40 -14.82
N LEU A 677 20.48 -6.26 -15.04
CA LEU A 677 20.95 -4.94 -14.59
C LEU A 677 21.13 -4.83 -13.07
N SER A 678 20.40 -5.64 -12.30
CA SER A 678 20.51 -5.72 -10.84
C SER A 678 21.67 -6.63 -10.38
N LEU A 679 22.16 -7.53 -11.23
CA LEU A 679 23.26 -8.45 -10.93
C LEU A 679 24.60 -8.03 -11.56
N LEU A 680 24.56 -7.38 -12.72
CA LEU A 680 25.74 -7.05 -13.54
C LEU A 680 26.81 -6.24 -12.81
N PRO A 681 26.50 -5.26 -11.93
CA PRO A 681 27.52 -4.55 -11.16
C PRO A 681 28.34 -5.50 -10.25
N ILE A 682 27.67 -6.47 -9.64
CA ILE A 682 28.30 -7.48 -8.77
C ILE A 682 29.07 -8.50 -9.61
N VAL A 683 28.46 -9.00 -10.69
CA VAL A 683 29.12 -9.96 -11.60
C VAL A 683 30.37 -9.34 -12.20
N SER A 684 30.30 -8.11 -12.72
CA SER A 684 31.42 -7.42 -13.37
C SER A 684 32.61 -7.20 -12.43
N LYS A 685 32.35 -7.03 -11.13
CA LYS A 685 33.39 -6.93 -10.10
C LYS A 685 34.17 -8.23 -9.93
N TYR A 686 33.50 -9.38 -10.05
CA TYR A 686 34.11 -10.71 -9.87
C TYR A 686 34.66 -11.29 -11.17
N ASP A 687 33.88 -11.22 -12.25
CA ASP A 687 34.24 -11.70 -13.58
C ASP A 687 33.67 -10.77 -14.67
N PRO A 688 34.50 -9.88 -15.24
CA PRO A 688 34.10 -8.99 -16.32
C PRO A 688 33.68 -9.72 -17.60
N ASP A 689 34.24 -10.90 -17.91
CA ASP A 689 33.94 -11.63 -19.13
C ASP A 689 32.56 -12.31 -19.03
N ALA A 690 32.23 -12.86 -17.87
CA ALA A 690 30.89 -13.36 -17.56
C ALA A 690 29.83 -12.25 -17.65
N ALA A 691 30.13 -11.06 -17.13
CA ALA A 691 29.23 -9.90 -17.22
C ALA A 691 28.93 -9.54 -18.68
N VAL A 692 29.92 -9.56 -19.58
CA VAL A 692 29.72 -9.32 -21.02
C VAL A 692 28.77 -10.35 -21.64
N VAL A 693 28.87 -11.62 -21.26
CA VAL A 693 27.97 -12.67 -21.74
C VAL A 693 26.53 -12.42 -21.29
N ILE A 694 26.33 -12.11 -20.00
CA ILE A 694 25.00 -11.83 -19.44
C ILE A 694 24.41 -10.57 -20.09
N GLU A 695 25.17 -9.48 -20.20
CA GLU A 695 24.72 -8.24 -20.80
C GLU A 695 24.31 -8.41 -22.27
N ARG A 696 25.12 -9.13 -23.06
CA ARG A 696 24.81 -9.44 -24.46
C ARG A 696 23.52 -10.24 -24.61
N ASN A 697 23.23 -11.14 -23.66
CA ASN A 697 22.05 -12.01 -23.75
C ASN A 697 20.77 -11.40 -23.18
N MET A 698 20.90 -10.60 -22.13
CA MET A 698 19.76 -10.16 -21.31
C MET A 698 19.42 -8.67 -21.48
N VAL A 699 20.37 -7.83 -21.88
CA VAL A 699 20.19 -6.36 -21.94
C VAL A 699 20.11 -5.84 -23.37
N ASN A 700 21.04 -6.26 -24.23
CA ASN A 700 21.21 -5.73 -25.59
C ASN A 700 20.29 -6.40 -26.62
N ILE A 701 18.98 -6.24 -26.46
CA ILE A 701 17.96 -7.01 -27.22
C ILE A 701 17.24 -6.24 -28.34
N GLU A 702 17.43 -4.93 -28.50
CA GLU A 702 16.68 -4.15 -29.50
C GLU A 702 17.05 -4.55 -30.94
N GLY A 703 16.04 -5.01 -31.69
CA GLY A 703 16.19 -5.38 -33.11
C GLY A 703 16.99 -6.67 -33.35
N THR A 704 17.34 -7.41 -32.30
CA THR A 704 18.08 -8.68 -32.38
C THR A 704 17.32 -9.79 -31.67
N LYS A 705 17.64 -11.05 -32.00
CA LYS A 705 17.00 -12.20 -31.35
C LYS A 705 17.37 -12.20 -29.85
N PRO A 706 16.41 -12.24 -28.91
CA PRO A 706 16.71 -12.33 -27.48
C PRO A 706 17.53 -13.57 -27.15
N VAL A 707 18.44 -13.45 -26.18
CA VAL A 707 19.33 -14.52 -25.70
C VAL A 707 20.03 -15.23 -26.87
N PRO A 708 20.78 -14.50 -27.72
CA PRO A 708 21.36 -15.02 -28.96
C PRO A 708 22.33 -16.19 -28.76
N ASP A 709 23.00 -16.28 -27.60
CA ASP A 709 23.91 -17.37 -27.27
C ASP A 709 23.21 -18.55 -26.57
N GLY A 710 21.92 -18.41 -26.27
CA GLY A 710 21.11 -19.40 -25.56
C GLY A 710 21.21 -19.30 -24.03
N ALA A 711 20.21 -19.83 -23.34
CA ALA A 711 20.11 -19.76 -21.88
C ALA A 711 21.25 -20.49 -21.15
N GLN A 712 21.84 -21.52 -21.76
CA GLN A 712 22.99 -22.21 -21.20
C GLN A 712 24.21 -21.28 -21.05
N ALA A 713 24.47 -20.42 -22.03
CA ALA A 713 25.59 -19.48 -21.94
C ALA A 713 25.41 -18.47 -20.78
N VAL A 714 24.17 -18.08 -20.49
CA VAL A 714 23.84 -17.24 -19.33
C VAL A 714 24.08 -18.01 -18.02
N ALA A 715 23.65 -19.26 -17.94
CA ALA A 715 23.88 -20.12 -16.78
C ALA A 715 25.38 -20.38 -16.52
N ASP A 716 26.14 -20.66 -17.58
CA ASP A 716 27.59 -20.86 -17.53
C ASP A 716 28.32 -19.58 -17.07
N ALA A 717 27.86 -18.40 -17.52
CA ALA A 717 28.42 -17.13 -17.06
C ALA A 717 28.18 -16.90 -15.55
N PHE A 718 27.01 -17.25 -15.03
CA PHE A 718 26.77 -17.18 -13.58
C PHE A 718 27.61 -18.19 -12.79
N TYR A 719 27.92 -19.35 -13.37
CA TYR A 719 28.78 -20.35 -12.74
C TYR A 719 30.17 -19.80 -12.40
N GLU A 720 30.76 -18.99 -13.29
CA GLU A 720 32.10 -18.42 -13.09
C GLU A 720 32.21 -17.53 -11.84
N VAL A 721 31.09 -16.94 -11.39
CA VAL A 721 31.07 -16.10 -10.18
C VAL A 721 30.66 -16.84 -8.90
N LEU A 722 30.13 -18.08 -8.99
CA LEU A 722 29.64 -18.85 -7.83
C LEU A 722 30.70 -19.04 -6.74
N GLY A 723 31.94 -19.33 -7.14
CA GLY A 723 33.05 -19.48 -6.20
C GLY A 723 33.36 -18.19 -5.42
N SER A 724 33.10 -17.03 -6.00
CA SER A 724 33.35 -15.73 -5.39
C SER A 724 32.21 -15.28 -4.46
N VAL A 725 30.97 -15.66 -4.77
CA VAL A 725 29.79 -15.42 -3.90
C VAL A 725 29.65 -16.48 -2.80
N GLY A 726 30.52 -17.49 -2.76
CA GLY A 726 30.60 -18.45 -1.66
C GLY A 726 29.49 -19.51 -1.62
N TRP A 727 28.62 -19.56 -2.64
CA TRP A 727 27.52 -20.51 -2.74
C TRP A 727 27.68 -21.43 -3.94
N GLY A 728 27.45 -22.72 -3.71
CA GLY A 728 27.69 -23.76 -4.70
C GLY A 728 26.46 -24.16 -5.51
N CYS A 729 26.70 -25.04 -6.47
CA CYS A 729 25.72 -25.59 -7.40
C CYS A 729 24.47 -26.21 -6.77
N LYS A 730 24.58 -26.73 -5.53
CA LYS A 730 23.44 -27.24 -4.74
C LYS A 730 22.31 -26.22 -4.63
N TYR A 731 22.64 -24.94 -4.47
CA TYR A 731 21.66 -23.87 -4.27
C TYR A 731 21.14 -23.31 -5.59
N LEU A 732 21.91 -23.43 -6.69
CA LEU A 732 21.48 -22.94 -7.99
C LEU A 732 20.54 -23.92 -8.71
N GLY A 733 20.89 -25.20 -8.74
CA GLY A 733 20.07 -26.25 -9.35
C GLY A 733 20.07 -26.26 -10.88
N GLU A 734 19.03 -26.86 -11.46
CA GLU A 734 18.85 -26.99 -12.92
C GLU A 734 17.38 -26.84 -13.32
N ALA A 735 17.12 -26.20 -14.46
CA ALA A 735 15.76 -25.96 -14.95
C ALA A 735 15.67 -26.18 -16.46
N ALA A 736 14.66 -26.91 -16.92
CA ALA A 736 14.38 -27.15 -18.35
C ALA A 736 15.60 -27.66 -19.17
N GLY A 737 16.46 -28.48 -18.55
CA GLY A 737 17.68 -29.01 -19.17
C GLY A 737 18.86 -28.02 -19.21
N ILE A 738 18.71 -26.82 -18.66
CA ILE A 738 19.79 -25.85 -18.45
C ILE A 738 20.34 -26.03 -17.04
N SER A 739 21.66 -26.20 -16.95
CA SER A 739 22.35 -26.36 -15.67
C SER A 739 23.68 -25.63 -15.73
N ALA A 740 23.86 -24.63 -14.87
CA ALA A 740 25.12 -23.89 -14.74
C ALA A 740 26.29 -24.80 -14.32
N CYS A 741 25.97 -25.96 -13.74
CA CYS A 741 26.92 -26.84 -13.07
C CYS A 741 27.10 -28.19 -13.80
N GLN A 742 26.87 -28.23 -15.11
CA GLN A 742 27.02 -29.45 -15.92
C GLN A 742 28.43 -30.07 -15.78
N TRP A 743 29.46 -29.27 -15.51
CA TRP A 743 30.85 -29.73 -15.42
C TRP A 743 31.27 -30.32 -14.08
N ASP A 744 30.54 -30.06 -12.99
CA ASP A 744 30.85 -30.62 -11.66
C ASP A 744 30.65 -32.15 -11.61
N THR A 745 29.73 -32.68 -12.43
CA THR A 745 29.54 -34.13 -12.58
C THR A 745 30.66 -34.82 -13.38
N VAL A 746 31.40 -34.07 -14.20
CA VAL A 746 32.53 -34.58 -14.99
C VAL A 746 33.81 -34.61 -14.16
N GLY A 747 33.98 -33.64 -13.25
CA GLY A 747 35.12 -33.57 -12.32
C GLY A 747 35.22 -34.73 -11.34
N MET A 748 34.09 -35.29 -10.90
CA MET A 748 34.09 -36.47 -10.03
C MET A 748 34.43 -37.79 -10.74
N ARG A 749 34.46 -37.83 -12.08
CA ARG A 749 34.92 -39.01 -12.85
C ARG A 749 36.36 -38.92 -13.35
N ALA A 750 37.03 -37.78 -13.16
CA ALA A 750 38.38 -37.55 -13.66
C ALA A 750 39.37 -37.16 -12.55
N ASN A 751 39.36 -37.87 -11.42
CA ASN A 751 40.52 -37.85 -10.52
C ASN A 751 41.64 -38.71 -11.12
N GLY A 752 42.38 -38.10 -12.05
CA GLY A 752 43.55 -38.73 -12.67
C GLY A 752 44.13 -38.01 -13.87
N SER A 753 44.43 -36.71 -13.78
CA SER A 753 45.69 -36.09 -14.25
C SER A 753 45.56 -34.60 -14.59
N SER A 754 46.27 -33.77 -13.82
CA SER A 754 47.02 -32.57 -14.23
C SER A 754 46.48 -31.73 -15.41
N TYR A 755 45.88 -30.57 -15.09
CA TYR A 755 45.60 -29.50 -16.06
C TYR A 755 46.88 -28.85 -16.56
N LEU A 756 47.08 -28.86 -17.88
CA LEU A 756 48.05 -28.04 -18.60
C LEU A 756 47.27 -26.91 -19.29
N LYS A 757 47.41 -25.68 -18.79
CA LYS A 757 46.88 -24.46 -19.40
C LYS A 757 47.46 -24.30 -20.80
N LEU A 758 46.61 -24.22 -21.83
CA LEU A 758 47.02 -23.73 -23.15
C LEU A 758 46.42 -22.34 -23.38
N SER A 759 47.27 -21.34 -23.28
CA SER A 759 47.05 -19.97 -23.72
C SER A 759 46.96 -19.92 -25.26
N VAL A 760 45.87 -19.40 -25.79
CA VAL A 760 45.73 -19.12 -27.23
C VAL A 760 46.20 -17.69 -27.49
N THR A 761 47.43 -17.55 -28.00
CA THR A 761 47.90 -16.32 -28.65
C THR A 761 47.63 -16.39 -30.14
N ALA A 762 46.99 -15.34 -30.66
CA ALA A 762 46.65 -15.11 -32.05
C ALA A 762 47.87 -15.17 -32.99
N ALA A 763 47.71 -15.81 -34.14
CA ALA A 763 48.66 -15.73 -35.25
C ALA A 763 47.93 -15.26 -36.52
N VAL A 764 48.32 -14.06 -36.93
CA VAL A 764 48.02 -13.39 -38.21
C VAL A 764 48.54 -14.23 -39.37
N ILE A 765 47.70 -14.54 -40.36
CA ILE A 765 48.15 -15.10 -41.64
C ILE A 765 47.96 -14.04 -42.73
N ALA A 766 49.09 -13.57 -43.25
CA ALA A 766 49.19 -12.87 -44.52
C ALA A 766 50.22 -13.59 -45.39
N VAL A 767 49.81 -14.25 -46.47
CA VAL A 767 50.68 -14.49 -47.65
C VAL A 767 49.82 -14.53 -48.92
N SER A 768 50.24 -13.71 -49.88
CA SER A 768 49.71 -13.49 -51.22
C SER A 768 50.02 -14.60 -52.22
N PHE A 769 49.12 -14.74 -53.20
CA PHE A 769 49.26 -15.18 -54.61
C PHE A 769 50.60 -15.79 -55.11
N ILE A 770 50.50 -16.93 -55.83
CA ILE A 770 50.99 -17.09 -57.22
C ILE A 770 50.33 -18.33 -57.89
N SER A 771 49.97 -18.09 -59.15
CA SER A 771 49.42 -18.87 -60.26
C SER A 771 49.76 -20.37 -60.45
N GLY A 772 48.83 -21.09 -61.11
CA GLY A 772 49.20 -21.92 -62.28
C GLY A 772 48.60 -23.32 -62.42
N MET A 773 47.62 -23.43 -63.33
CA MET A 773 47.43 -24.47 -64.35
C MET A 773 47.03 -25.94 -64.01
N LEU A 774 45.94 -26.34 -64.70
CA LEU A 774 45.67 -27.65 -65.35
C LEU A 774 45.34 -28.86 -64.45
N SER A 775 44.04 -29.17 -64.32
CA SER A 775 43.33 -30.23 -65.06
C SER A 775 41.91 -30.42 -64.52
#